data_AF-A0A1H3TMZ9-F1
#
_entry.id   AF-A0A1H3TMZ9-F1
#
_cell.length_a   1.000
_cell.length_b   1.000
_cell.length_c   1.000
_cell.angle_alpha   90.00
_cell.angle_beta   90.00
_cell.angle_gamma   90.00
#
_symmetry.space_group_name_H-M   'P 1'
#
loop_
_entity.id
_entity.type
_entity.pdbx_description
1 polymer ?
#
loop_
_entity_poly.entity_id
_entity_poly.type
_entity_poly.pdbx_seq_one_letter_code
_entity_poly.pdbx_strand_id
1 'polypeptide(L)'
;MHHVRRLRRARSDQPWPRRVLAAGAALVTGLTLGAVPGPASAAVSATTGVQAAAPAFNYAEALQKSLLFYEAQQSGPKPSWNRVSWRGDSALTDGADVGLDLTGGWFDAGDHVKFGFPMAFSATMLAWGAVEYRDGYVASGQLPHLLNNLRFVNDYFVKAHPSPNVLYGQIGNGDADHKWWGPAEVMPMARPSYKIDASCGGADLAGETAAAMAASSMVFRPTDAAYADKLLGHAKQLYTFADTVRKSYHECITDATNFYRSWSGYQDELVWGAIWLYRATGDASYLAKAESEYDLLGNENQTTTKSYKWTIAWDNKQYGAYVLLARLTGKQKYLDDANRWLDYWTVGVNGQRVPYSPGGMAVLDSWGALRYASNTSFVALLHGDHLTDATRKARYQDFALRQINYALGDNPRNSSYVIGFGANSPKNPHHRTAHGSWWDSQTVPEETRHVLYGALVGGPSSANDAYSDTRSDYVMNEVATDYNAGFTSALAALLTKHGGTPLANFPVAETPDRDELTVETTVMQAELRGTGLKAIIYNRSAYPARALTDAKFRYYFRAEGATPVVVTPGYTQGCPSPSTARQVSGDLWYVEVDCTGHTIAPAGQSQHRMEVQFKVGVPEGGTWDPTNDPSYSTVAGPNRNVPLYAGGRRVWGVEPGAPTPDTTAPTAPGRPTASAVTPSGVTLSWAASTDSVGVTGYDVYREAGATDVLVGSPTAATFAVTGLTASTSYAFYVVAKDAAGNRSAASAPLSVTTTDPPAPDAVAPTAPGQPTASTITTGGVTLSWAASTDNVGVTGYRVYRENGATDLLVGSPTGTTLAVTGLTAAAAYTFYVVAVDAAGNISPASASVTVTTSAPPAAGACRVAYATNDWGSGFTANITITNTGTTAINGWSLGFTFPHSGQKVSQGWSATFTQTGAAVTATSLSYNGALAPGASTGIGFNGAHTGSNPKPTSFTLNGVACTA
;
A
#
# COMPACT_ATOMS: atom_id res chain seq x y z
N MET A 1 2.86 -59.31 1.16
CA MET A 1 3.07 -59.80 -0.23
C MET A 1 4.29 -59.12 -0.82
N HIS A 2 5.23 -59.94 -1.30
CA HIS A 2 6.42 -59.66 -2.13
C HIS A 2 6.10 -58.80 -3.39
N HIS A 3 6.99 -58.15 -4.15
CA HIS A 3 8.45 -58.14 -4.41
C HIS A 3 8.78 -56.79 -5.12
N VAL A 4 9.84 -56.06 -4.77
CA VAL A 4 11.15 -55.96 -5.47
C VAL A 4 11.13 -55.89 -7.01
N ARG A 5 11.62 -54.78 -7.60
CA ARG A 5 12.67 -54.79 -8.65
C ARG A 5 13.35 -53.43 -8.88
N ARG A 6 14.69 -53.49 -8.88
CA ARG A 6 15.70 -52.49 -9.24
C ARG A 6 15.79 -52.29 -10.76
N LEU A 7 16.45 -51.19 -11.20
CA LEU A 7 17.69 -51.15 -12.04
C LEU A 7 18.01 -49.67 -12.40
N ARG A 8 19.15 -49.10 -11.95
CA ARG A 8 20.44 -48.84 -12.68
C ARG A 8 20.32 -47.74 -13.77
N ARG A 9 21.24 -46.78 -13.97
CA ARG A 9 22.72 -46.78 -13.81
C ARG A 9 23.33 -45.37 -14.07
N ALA A 10 24.52 -45.12 -13.47
CA ALA A 10 25.75 -44.44 -13.97
C ALA A 10 25.72 -42.94 -14.39
N ARG A 11 26.76 -42.09 -14.26
CA ARG A 11 28.19 -42.10 -13.81
C ARG A 11 28.65 -40.61 -13.77
N SER A 12 29.32 -40.09 -12.74
CA SER A 12 30.79 -40.05 -12.46
C SER A 12 31.55 -38.81 -12.97
N ASP A 13 32.38 -38.28 -12.05
CA ASP A 13 33.70 -37.63 -12.23
C ASP A 13 33.85 -36.15 -12.67
N GLN A 14 34.18 -35.34 -11.65
CA GLN A 14 35.15 -34.23 -11.53
C GLN A 14 36.40 -34.27 -12.49
N PRO A 15 37.39 -33.35 -12.38
CA PRO A 15 37.45 -31.87 -12.52
C PRO A 15 38.47 -31.45 -13.62
N TRP A 16 38.78 -30.14 -13.81
CA TRP A 16 40.15 -29.55 -13.83
C TRP A 16 40.21 -28.10 -14.43
N PRO A 17 41.28 -27.35 -14.11
CA PRO A 17 41.32 -25.88 -13.99
C PRO A 17 42.11 -25.18 -15.12
N ARG A 18 42.29 -23.86 -15.04
CA ARG A 18 43.62 -23.20 -15.16
C ARG A 18 43.61 -21.71 -14.81
N ARG A 19 44.53 -21.36 -13.90
CA ARG A 19 45.12 -20.04 -13.65
C ARG A 19 46.06 -19.64 -14.80
N VAL A 20 46.48 -18.37 -14.81
CA VAL A 20 47.85 -17.78 -15.02
C VAL A 20 47.64 -16.32 -15.46
N LEU A 21 47.89 -15.33 -14.58
CA LEU A 21 49.12 -14.49 -14.48
C LEU A 21 49.25 -13.51 -15.68
N ALA A 22 49.74 -12.28 -15.59
CA ALA A 22 50.55 -11.55 -14.61
C ALA A 22 50.49 -10.04 -15.01
N ALA A 23 50.48 -9.13 -14.03
CA ALA A 23 51.58 -8.22 -13.66
C ALA A 23 51.70 -6.92 -14.49
N GLY A 24 51.82 -5.82 -13.75
CA GLY A 24 52.27 -4.51 -14.21
C GLY A 24 52.40 -3.58 -13.01
N ALA A 25 53.61 -3.44 -12.47
CA ALA A 25 53.99 -2.58 -11.36
C ALA A 25 54.82 -1.38 -11.84
N ALA A 26 54.66 -0.21 -11.20
CA ALA A 26 55.71 0.80 -10.91
C ALA A 26 55.08 1.92 -10.03
N LEU A 27 55.54 2.25 -8.79
CA LEU A 27 56.78 2.95 -8.34
C LEU A 27 56.86 4.43 -8.84
N VAL A 28 57.15 5.53 -8.12
CA VAL A 28 57.50 5.96 -6.73
C VAL A 28 57.32 7.49 -6.63
N THR A 29 57.33 8.02 -5.39
CA THR A 29 57.81 9.33 -4.88
C THR A 29 56.68 10.18 -4.27
N GLY A 30 56.73 10.70 -3.04
CA GLY A 30 57.76 10.78 -2.00
C GLY A 30 57.69 12.17 -1.36
N LEU A 31 57.41 12.28 -0.06
CA LEU A 31 57.78 13.44 0.79
C LEU A 31 57.53 13.11 2.28
N THR A 32 58.60 13.18 3.05
CA THR A 32 58.67 13.01 4.52
C THR A 32 59.06 14.34 5.17
N LEU A 33 58.57 14.59 6.39
CA LEU A 33 59.15 15.34 7.53
C LEU A 33 58.00 15.73 8.48
N GLY A 34 58.02 15.50 9.79
CA GLY A 34 59.05 15.03 10.70
C GLY A 34 58.44 14.50 12.01
N ALA A 35 59.28 13.85 12.82
CA ALA A 35 58.94 13.16 14.06
C ALA A 35 59.47 13.91 15.29
N VAL A 36 58.78 13.77 16.44
CA VAL A 36 59.36 13.80 17.81
C VAL A 36 58.53 12.83 18.70
N PRO A 37 59.13 12.09 19.67
CA PRO A 37 58.72 10.73 20.03
C PRO A 37 58.12 10.57 21.46
N GLY A 38 57.45 9.43 21.68
CA GLY A 38 57.10 8.87 23.00
C GLY A 38 57.17 7.33 22.97
N PRO A 39 57.54 6.64 24.07
CA PRO A 39 58.32 5.41 24.01
C PRO A 39 57.53 4.08 23.90
N ALA A 40 58.07 3.21 23.05
CA ALA A 40 58.25 1.75 23.15
C ALA A 40 57.14 0.90 23.81
N SER A 41 56.30 0.32 22.96
CA SER A 41 55.52 -0.89 23.23
C SER A 41 56.47 -2.08 23.44
N ALA A 42 56.49 -2.65 24.65
CA ALA A 42 57.03 -3.98 24.86
C ALA A 42 56.13 -4.99 24.12
N ALA A 43 56.74 -5.84 23.30
CA ALA A 43 56.06 -6.93 22.61
C ALA A 43 55.44 -7.88 23.64
N VAL A 44 54.11 -7.88 23.73
CA VAL A 44 53.37 -8.95 24.39
C VAL A 44 53.36 -10.12 23.39
N SER A 45 54.11 -11.16 23.74
CA SER A 45 54.01 -12.48 23.11
C SER A 45 52.56 -12.83 22.88
N ALA A 46 52.19 -13.14 21.64
CA ALA A 46 50.90 -13.71 21.31
C ALA A 46 50.77 -15.03 22.06
N THR A 47 50.19 -14.98 23.26
CA THR A 47 49.58 -16.14 23.88
C THR A 47 48.52 -16.59 22.89
N THR A 48 48.72 -17.78 22.31
CA THR A 48 47.70 -18.54 21.62
C THR A 48 46.50 -18.62 22.55
N GLY A 49 45.55 -17.69 22.37
CA GLY A 49 44.30 -17.70 23.10
C GLY A 49 43.62 -19.01 22.76
N VAL A 50 43.51 -19.88 23.75
CA VAL A 50 42.60 -21.01 23.70
C VAL A 50 41.23 -20.42 23.40
N GLN A 51 40.75 -20.59 22.17
CA GLN A 51 39.40 -20.20 21.80
C GLN A 51 38.47 -20.96 22.73
N ALA A 52 37.79 -20.25 23.64
CA ALA A 52 36.86 -20.86 24.58
C ALA A 52 35.87 -21.72 23.79
N ALA A 53 35.63 -22.94 24.26
CA ALA A 53 34.64 -23.82 23.67
C ALA A 53 33.30 -23.09 23.59
N ALA A 54 32.59 -23.21 22.46
CA ALA A 54 31.27 -22.63 22.32
C ALA A 54 30.36 -23.13 23.48
N PRO A 55 29.53 -22.26 24.06
CA PRO A 55 28.66 -22.67 25.16
C PRO A 55 27.69 -23.78 24.69
N ALA A 56 27.32 -24.67 25.60
CA ALA A 56 26.41 -25.80 25.28
C ALA A 56 25.06 -25.32 24.71
N PHE A 57 24.59 -24.15 25.15
CA PHE A 57 23.45 -23.44 24.60
C PHE A 57 23.79 -21.96 24.42
N ASN A 58 23.12 -21.29 23.48
CA ASN A 58 23.32 -19.87 23.25
C ASN A 58 22.55 -19.02 24.28
N TYR A 59 23.14 -18.77 25.45
CA TYR A 59 22.51 -18.00 26.52
C TYR A 59 22.16 -16.56 26.12
N ALA A 60 22.91 -15.95 25.21
CA ALA A 60 22.63 -14.60 24.72
C ALA A 60 21.34 -14.54 23.88
N GLU A 61 21.10 -15.54 23.03
CA GLU A 61 19.86 -15.66 22.28
C GLU A 61 18.66 -15.95 23.20
N ALA A 62 18.83 -16.84 24.18
CA ALA A 62 17.78 -17.11 25.16
C ALA A 62 17.43 -15.84 25.96
N LEU A 63 18.43 -15.05 26.36
CA LEU A 63 18.23 -13.77 27.04
C LEU A 63 17.50 -12.74 26.16
N GLN A 64 17.93 -12.62 24.90
CA GLN A 64 17.30 -11.75 23.91
C GLN A 64 15.81 -12.08 23.72
N LYS A 65 15.48 -13.38 23.64
CA LYS A 65 14.09 -13.85 23.52
C LYS A 65 13.31 -13.64 24.81
N SER A 66 13.89 -13.94 25.98
CA SER A 66 13.24 -13.75 27.28
C SER A 66 12.82 -12.30 27.52
N LEU A 67 13.63 -11.32 27.08
CA LEU A 67 13.24 -9.91 27.15
C LEU A 67 12.16 -9.52 26.15
N LEU A 68 12.09 -10.17 24.98
CA LEU A 68 10.99 -9.96 24.03
C LEU A 68 9.65 -10.50 24.57
N PHE A 69 9.68 -11.56 25.39
CA PHE A 69 8.48 -12.05 26.07
C PHE A 69 7.83 -10.95 26.93
N TYR A 70 8.60 -10.20 27.73
CA TYR A 70 8.05 -9.07 28.49
C TYR A 70 7.49 -7.95 27.60
N GLU A 71 8.03 -7.74 26.40
CA GLU A 71 7.42 -6.83 25.41
C GLU A 71 6.07 -7.36 24.91
N ALA A 72 5.94 -8.68 24.78
CA ALA A 72 4.70 -9.35 24.39
C ALA A 72 3.63 -9.38 25.49
N GLN A 73 3.99 -9.13 26.77
CA GLN A 73 3.06 -9.04 27.90
C GLN A 73 2.55 -7.61 28.15
N GLN A 74 3.03 -6.58 27.44
CA GLN A 74 2.68 -5.18 27.72
C GLN A 74 1.20 -4.87 27.51
N SER A 75 0.57 -4.15 28.44
CA SER A 75 -0.82 -3.67 28.36
C SER A 75 -0.87 -2.15 28.19
N GLY A 76 -1.98 -1.58 27.71
CA GLY A 76 -2.10 -0.14 27.44
C GLY A 76 -1.66 0.24 26.03
N PRO A 77 -1.35 1.53 25.80
CA PRO A 77 -0.78 1.99 24.54
C PRO A 77 0.54 1.30 24.23
N LYS A 78 0.66 0.72 23.03
CA LYS A 78 1.86 0.02 22.59
C LYS A 78 3.00 1.02 22.36
N PRO A 79 4.12 0.91 23.06
CA PRO A 79 5.25 1.79 22.84
C PRO A 79 5.82 1.67 21.42
N SER A 80 6.33 2.77 20.86
CA SER A 80 6.94 2.78 19.53
C SER A 80 8.19 1.90 19.41
N TRP A 81 8.88 1.67 20.53
CA TRP A 81 10.05 0.78 20.60
C TRP A 81 9.69 -0.70 20.80
N ASN A 82 8.43 -1.03 21.09
CA ASN A 82 8.00 -2.42 21.25
C ASN A 82 8.09 -3.15 19.91
N ARG A 83 8.82 -4.26 19.88
CA ARG A 83 9.20 -4.97 18.65
C ARG A 83 8.20 -6.04 18.21
N VAL A 84 7.18 -6.33 19.01
CA VAL A 84 6.22 -7.41 18.74
C VAL A 84 5.17 -6.94 17.73
N SER A 85 5.21 -7.47 16.50
CA SER A 85 4.38 -7.00 15.38
C SER A 85 2.90 -7.36 15.50
N TRP A 86 2.58 -8.41 16.23
CA TRP A 86 1.21 -8.92 16.41
C TRP A 86 0.51 -8.39 17.67
N ARG A 87 1.21 -7.61 18.50
CA ARG A 87 0.61 -6.87 19.61
C ARG A 87 0.17 -5.48 19.16
N GLY A 88 -1.00 -5.05 19.62
CA GLY A 88 -1.52 -3.70 19.44
C GLY A 88 -1.77 -3.00 20.78
N ASP A 89 -2.38 -1.82 20.70
CA ASP A 89 -2.95 -1.13 21.85
C ASP A 89 -4.05 -1.99 22.49
N SER A 90 -4.04 -2.11 23.81
CA SER A 90 -5.04 -2.89 24.56
C SER A 90 -5.37 -2.24 25.89
N ALA A 91 -6.50 -2.60 26.49
CA ALA A 91 -6.88 -2.16 27.85
C ALA A 91 -6.79 -0.62 28.07
N LEU A 92 -7.13 0.16 27.03
CA LEU A 92 -6.91 1.62 27.00
C LEU A 92 -7.75 2.42 28.00
N THR A 93 -8.71 1.77 28.65
CA THR A 93 -9.60 2.38 29.65
C THR A 93 -9.31 1.89 31.07
N ASP A 94 -8.21 1.16 31.30
CA ASP A 94 -7.80 0.72 32.63
C ASP A 94 -7.68 1.93 33.59
N GLY A 95 -8.42 1.88 34.71
CA GLY A 95 -8.49 2.97 35.70
C GLY A 95 -9.63 3.97 35.50
N ALA A 96 -10.34 3.94 34.37
CA ALA A 96 -11.44 4.87 34.10
C ALA A 96 -12.58 4.73 35.13
N ASP A 97 -12.81 3.53 35.67
CA ASP A 97 -13.80 3.24 36.71
C ASP A 97 -13.52 3.96 38.05
N VAL A 98 -12.27 4.37 38.27
CA VAL A 98 -11.82 5.08 39.47
C VAL A 98 -11.28 6.49 39.15
N GLY A 99 -11.43 6.96 37.91
CA GLY A 99 -11.00 8.30 37.48
C GLY A 99 -9.48 8.48 37.43
N LEU A 100 -8.72 7.41 37.20
CA LEU A 100 -7.26 7.43 37.06
C LEU A 100 -6.83 6.86 35.70
N ASP A 101 -5.65 7.26 35.23
CA ASP A 101 -4.96 6.52 34.17
C ASP A 101 -4.17 5.38 34.81
N LEU A 102 -4.67 4.15 34.68
CA LEU A 102 -3.97 2.94 35.11
C LEU A 102 -3.54 2.08 33.91
N THR A 103 -3.43 2.66 32.71
CA THR A 103 -2.90 1.99 31.52
C THR A 103 -1.39 1.74 31.65
N GLY A 104 -0.88 0.71 30.96
CA GLY A 104 0.50 0.24 31.10
C GLY A 104 0.58 -1.05 31.92
N GLY A 105 1.81 -1.45 32.29
CA GLY A 105 2.06 -2.65 33.08
C GLY A 105 1.95 -3.93 32.25
N TRP A 106 2.22 -5.08 32.86
CA TRP A 106 2.19 -6.36 32.16
C TRP A 106 0.91 -7.13 32.45
N PHE A 107 0.37 -7.80 31.45
CA PHE A 107 -0.49 -8.95 31.69
C PHE A 107 0.32 -10.05 32.36
N ASP A 108 -0.32 -10.73 33.31
CA ASP A 108 0.37 -11.63 34.22
C ASP A 108 0.92 -12.89 33.53
N ALA A 109 0.02 -13.61 32.84
CA ALA A 109 0.30 -14.92 32.28
C ALA A 109 -0.28 -15.08 30.87
N GLY A 110 -1.01 -16.17 30.61
CA GLY A 110 -1.85 -16.36 29.42
C GLY A 110 -3.14 -15.55 29.39
N ASP A 111 -3.43 -14.82 30.46
CA ASP A 111 -4.62 -14.02 30.72
C ASP A 111 -4.38 -12.53 30.51
N HIS A 112 -5.37 -11.69 30.83
CA HIS A 112 -5.25 -10.23 30.71
C HIS A 112 -5.47 -9.48 32.02
N VAL A 113 -5.45 -10.17 33.16
CA VAL A 113 -5.43 -9.50 34.45
C VAL A 113 -4.03 -8.94 34.71
N LYS A 114 -3.98 -7.75 35.30
CA LYS A 114 -2.74 -7.14 35.81
C LYS A 114 -2.65 -7.39 37.30
N PHE A 115 -2.10 -8.54 37.70
CA PHE A 115 -1.84 -8.84 39.11
C PHE A 115 -0.56 -8.13 39.58
N GLY A 116 -0.70 -7.16 40.47
CA GLY A 116 0.41 -6.30 40.90
C GLY A 116 1.49 -7.03 41.68
N PHE A 117 1.13 -8.06 42.46
CA PHE A 117 2.08 -8.77 43.33
C PHE A 117 3.14 -9.57 42.53
N PRO A 118 2.76 -10.50 41.63
CA PRO A 118 3.73 -11.17 40.75
C PRO A 118 4.40 -10.23 39.74
N MET A 119 3.71 -9.17 39.29
CA MET A 119 4.31 -8.16 38.42
C MET A 119 5.45 -7.41 39.12
N ALA A 120 5.27 -7.00 40.37
CA ALA A 120 6.28 -6.34 41.18
C ALA A 120 7.46 -7.28 41.46
N PHE A 121 7.21 -8.53 41.85
CA PHE A 121 8.25 -9.53 42.02
C PHE A 121 9.09 -9.72 40.75
N SER A 122 8.43 -9.83 39.59
CA SER A 122 9.10 -9.96 38.30
C SER A 122 10.02 -8.78 38.02
N ALA A 123 9.55 -7.56 38.27
CA ALA A 123 10.35 -6.34 38.14
C ALA A 123 11.56 -6.34 39.10
N THR A 124 11.37 -6.74 40.37
CA THR A 124 12.48 -6.84 41.34
C THR A 124 13.52 -7.85 40.90
N MET A 125 13.11 -9.04 40.45
CA MET A 125 14.03 -10.11 40.02
C MET A 125 14.81 -9.75 38.75
N LEU A 126 14.17 -9.10 37.77
CA LEU A 126 14.84 -8.56 36.59
C LEU A 126 15.85 -7.48 36.95
N ALA A 127 15.45 -6.54 37.81
CA ALA A 127 16.33 -5.48 38.30
C ALA A 127 17.49 -6.07 39.10
N TRP A 128 17.26 -7.08 39.94
CA TRP A 128 18.30 -7.78 40.69
C TRP A 128 19.34 -8.40 39.76
N GLY A 129 18.91 -9.14 38.74
CA GLY A 129 19.82 -9.69 37.74
C GLY A 129 20.68 -8.61 37.08
N ALA A 130 20.11 -7.44 36.81
CA ALA A 130 20.83 -6.32 36.21
C ALA A 130 21.78 -5.60 37.17
N VAL A 131 21.43 -5.53 38.47
CA VAL A 131 22.30 -4.97 39.51
C VAL A 131 23.55 -5.84 39.69
N GLU A 132 23.42 -7.16 39.63
CA GLU A 132 24.56 -8.08 39.84
C GLU A 132 25.33 -8.40 38.57
N TYR A 133 24.63 -8.53 37.43
CA TYR A 133 25.20 -9.05 36.18
C TYR A 133 24.97 -8.11 35.00
N ARG A 134 25.08 -6.80 35.23
CA ARG A 134 24.90 -5.76 34.19
C ARG A 134 25.74 -6.04 32.94
N ASP A 135 26.97 -6.52 33.12
CA ASP A 135 27.89 -6.83 32.03
C ASP A 135 27.35 -7.90 31.08
N GLY A 136 26.55 -8.86 31.57
CA GLY A 136 25.87 -9.84 30.71
C GLY A 136 24.87 -9.15 29.77
N TYR A 137 24.08 -8.22 30.28
CA TYR A 137 23.15 -7.43 29.46
C TYR A 137 23.88 -6.51 28.47
N VAL A 138 25.00 -5.92 28.87
CA VAL A 138 25.82 -5.08 27.98
C VAL A 138 26.45 -5.91 26.87
N ALA A 139 27.11 -7.01 27.21
CA ALA A 139 27.84 -7.87 26.26
C ALA A 139 26.92 -8.51 25.21
N SER A 140 25.67 -8.79 25.58
CA SER A 140 24.64 -9.30 24.64
C SER A 140 23.87 -8.20 23.90
N GLY A 141 24.14 -6.92 24.16
CA GLY A 141 23.38 -5.80 23.59
C GLY A 141 21.92 -5.73 24.09
N GLN A 142 21.59 -6.41 25.18
CA GLN A 142 20.23 -6.53 25.71
C GLN A 142 19.87 -5.50 26.79
N LEU A 143 20.85 -4.74 27.28
CA LEU A 143 20.62 -3.69 28.30
C LEU A 143 19.52 -2.69 27.89
N PRO A 144 19.44 -2.16 26.65
CA PRO A 144 18.36 -1.25 26.26
C PRO A 144 16.97 -1.88 26.37
N HIS A 145 16.81 -3.15 25.99
CA HIS A 145 15.53 -3.87 26.06
C HIS A 145 15.11 -4.12 27.51
N LEU A 146 16.05 -4.49 28.37
CA LEU A 146 15.81 -4.57 29.81
C LEU A 146 15.37 -3.22 30.39
N LEU A 147 16.08 -2.13 30.07
CA LEU A 147 15.74 -0.79 30.56
C LEU A 147 14.35 -0.35 30.09
N ASN A 148 13.98 -0.66 28.84
CA ASN A 148 12.64 -0.39 28.32
C ASN A 148 11.57 -1.16 29.09
N ASN A 149 11.78 -2.46 29.31
CA ASN A 149 10.84 -3.30 30.07
C ASN A 149 10.70 -2.83 31.53
N LEU A 150 11.81 -2.58 32.23
CA LEU A 150 11.79 -2.06 33.61
C LEU A 150 11.13 -0.69 33.68
N ARG A 151 11.36 0.19 32.70
CA ARG A 151 10.70 1.50 32.67
C ARG A 151 9.20 1.33 32.50
N PHE A 152 8.76 0.52 31.55
CA PHE A 152 7.35 0.30 31.23
C PHE A 152 6.54 -0.15 32.45
N VAL A 153 7.05 -1.13 33.21
CA VAL A 153 6.36 -1.62 34.41
C VAL A 153 6.43 -0.62 35.58
N ASN A 154 7.55 0.07 35.76
CA ASN A 154 7.68 1.05 36.84
C ASN A 154 6.86 2.33 36.57
N ASP A 155 6.69 2.74 35.32
CA ASP A 155 5.79 3.84 34.97
C ASP A 155 4.34 3.47 35.33
N TYR A 156 3.94 2.21 35.17
CA TYR A 156 2.67 1.70 35.69
C TYR A 156 2.61 1.74 37.23
N PHE A 157 3.66 1.30 37.95
CA PHE A 157 3.67 1.40 39.42
C PHE A 157 3.58 2.83 39.93
N VAL A 158 4.20 3.79 39.24
CA VAL A 158 4.04 5.23 39.54
C VAL A 158 2.59 5.66 39.39
N LYS A 159 1.92 5.29 38.28
CA LYS A 159 0.49 5.58 38.05
C LYS A 159 -0.40 4.93 39.11
N ALA A 160 -0.11 3.68 39.45
CA ALA A 160 -0.84 2.89 40.44
C ALA A 160 -0.63 3.38 41.89
N HIS A 161 0.36 4.23 42.16
CA HIS A 161 0.62 4.83 43.47
C HIS A 161 0.31 6.35 43.46
N PRO A 162 -0.98 6.75 43.41
CA PRO A 162 -1.38 8.16 43.27
C PRO A 162 -1.16 8.97 44.55
N SER A 163 -1.00 8.32 45.72
CA SER A 163 -0.75 8.97 47.00
C SER A 163 -0.05 8.01 47.97
N PRO A 164 0.65 8.50 49.01
CA PRO A 164 1.61 7.71 49.80
C PRO A 164 1.11 6.39 50.40
N ASN A 165 -0.19 6.29 50.72
CA ASN A 165 -0.80 5.12 51.35
C ASN A 165 -1.93 4.53 50.49
N VAL A 166 -1.83 4.64 49.17
CA VAL A 166 -2.79 4.06 48.21
C VAL A 166 -2.02 3.43 47.07
N LEU A 167 -2.22 2.13 46.84
CA LEU A 167 -1.63 1.40 45.73
C LEU A 167 -2.70 0.56 45.03
N TYR A 168 -2.87 0.78 43.72
CA TYR A 168 -3.69 -0.07 42.87
C TYR A 168 -2.94 -1.35 42.54
N GLY A 169 -3.42 -2.45 43.09
CA GLY A 169 -2.77 -3.75 43.07
C GLY A 169 -3.30 -4.69 42.01
N GLN A 170 -4.45 -4.41 41.43
CA GLN A 170 -5.03 -5.28 40.41
C GLN A 170 -5.94 -4.51 39.45
N ILE A 171 -5.81 -4.78 38.15
CA ILE A 171 -6.74 -4.30 37.13
C ILE A 171 -7.28 -5.48 36.33
N GLY A 172 -8.61 -5.57 36.21
CA GLY A 172 -9.30 -6.74 35.69
C GLY A 172 -9.76 -7.67 36.81
N ASN A 173 -10.88 -8.36 36.58
CA ASN A 173 -11.42 -9.38 37.47
C ASN A 173 -11.06 -10.77 36.95
N GLY A 174 -10.45 -11.62 37.77
CA GLY A 174 -9.92 -12.92 37.35
C GLY A 174 -10.97 -13.82 36.71
N ASP A 175 -12.10 -14.05 37.36
CA ASP A 175 -13.15 -14.93 36.83
C ASP A 175 -13.76 -14.40 35.53
N ALA A 176 -13.97 -13.09 35.42
CA ALA A 176 -14.55 -12.48 34.21
C ALA A 176 -13.58 -12.51 33.02
N ASP A 177 -12.30 -12.26 33.28
CA ASP A 177 -11.22 -12.34 32.31
C ASP A 177 -11.04 -13.78 31.82
N HIS A 178 -10.99 -14.72 32.77
CA HIS A 178 -10.65 -16.11 32.47
C HIS A 178 -11.74 -16.87 31.72
N LYS A 179 -13.00 -16.41 31.81
CA LYS A 179 -14.15 -16.96 31.05
C LYS A 179 -14.07 -16.71 29.54
N TRP A 180 -13.26 -15.77 29.09
CA TRP A 180 -13.14 -15.40 27.68
C TRP A 180 -11.76 -15.77 27.12
N TRP A 181 -11.71 -16.18 25.86
CA TRP A 181 -10.49 -16.60 25.17
C TRP A 181 -10.31 -15.90 23.82
N GLY A 182 -9.64 -14.74 23.82
CA GLY A 182 -9.28 -14.01 22.60
C GLY A 182 -8.16 -12.98 22.81
N PRO A 183 -7.79 -12.18 21.81
CA PRO A 183 -6.68 -11.22 21.86
C PRO A 183 -6.94 -10.02 22.78
N ALA A 184 -5.90 -9.51 23.44
CA ALA A 184 -6.04 -8.43 24.43
C ALA A 184 -6.62 -7.13 23.83
N GLU A 185 -6.37 -6.90 22.55
CA GLU A 185 -6.73 -5.69 21.81
C GLU A 185 -8.26 -5.50 21.68
N VAL A 186 -9.05 -6.56 21.89
CA VAL A 186 -10.51 -6.56 21.68
C VAL A 186 -11.29 -7.17 22.85
N MET A 187 -10.74 -7.10 24.06
CA MET A 187 -11.40 -7.56 25.29
C MET A 187 -12.82 -6.98 25.43
N PRO A 188 -13.86 -7.83 25.57
CA PRO A 188 -15.24 -7.37 25.64
C PRO A 188 -15.74 -7.09 27.07
N MET A 189 -15.03 -7.56 28.10
CA MET A 189 -15.46 -7.48 29.50
C MET A 189 -15.01 -6.18 30.18
N ALA A 190 -15.71 -5.82 31.26
CA ALA A 190 -15.27 -4.74 32.14
C ALA A 190 -14.00 -5.15 32.90
N ARG A 191 -13.12 -4.17 33.15
CA ARG A 191 -11.83 -4.36 33.80
C ARG A 191 -11.72 -3.47 35.05
N PRO A 192 -12.31 -3.87 36.19
CA PRO A 192 -12.35 -3.06 37.41
C PRO A 192 -10.96 -2.89 38.03
N SER A 193 -10.77 -1.77 38.75
CA SER A 193 -9.53 -1.39 39.41
C SER A 193 -9.62 -1.62 40.93
N TYR A 194 -8.74 -2.45 41.47
CA TYR A 194 -8.68 -2.77 42.90
C TYR A 194 -7.41 -2.21 43.54
N LYS A 195 -7.55 -1.73 44.78
CA LYS A 195 -6.47 -1.08 45.52
C LYS A 195 -6.35 -1.61 46.93
N ILE A 196 -5.17 -1.39 47.49
CA ILE A 196 -4.91 -1.40 48.92
C ILE A 196 -4.70 0.04 49.39
N ASP A 197 -5.11 0.32 50.62
CA ASP A 197 -4.94 1.63 51.23
C ASP A 197 -4.80 1.55 52.75
N ALA A 198 -4.64 2.71 53.41
CA ALA A 198 -4.49 2.80 54.86
C ALA A 198 -5.65 2.20 55.68
N SER A 199 -6.84 2.00 55.08
CA SER A 199 -8.00 1.45 55.78
C SER A 199 -8.01 -0.08 55.80
N CYS A 200 -7.37 -0.72 54.81
CA CYS A 200 -7.38 -2.17 54.67
C CYS A 200 -5.99 -2.79 54.84
N GLY A 201 -4.92 -2.17 54.34
CA GLY A 201 -3.56 -2.72 54.32
C GLY A 201 -3.26 -3.57 53.08
N GLY A 202 -2.06 -4.15 53.06
CA GLY A 202 -1.52 -4.88 51.91
C GLY A 202 0.00 -4.83 51.88
N ALA A 203 0.62 -5.19 53.00
CA ALA A 203 2.03 -4.97 53.28
C ALA A 203 2.96 -5.81 52.40
N ASP A 204 2.51 -7.00 52.00
CA ASP A 204 3.14 -7.85 50.99
C ASP A 204 3.23 -7.11 49.65
N LEU A 205 2.10 -6.76 49.03
CA LEU A 205 2.05 -6.07 47.75
C LEU A 205 2.80 -4.72 47.76
N ALA A 206 2.58 -3.90 48.80
CA ALA A 206 3.25 -2.61 48.92
C ALA A 206 4.77 -2.77 49.16
N GLY A 207 5.18 -3.75 49.98
CA GLY A 207 6.58 -4.06 50.25
C GLY A 207 7.32 -4.58 49.00
N GLU A 208 6.70 -5.46 48.22
CA GLU A 208 7.27 -5.94 46.95
C GLU A 208 7.34 -4.84 45.90
N THR A 209 6.30 -3.99 45.78
CA THR A 209 6.34 -2.84 44.85
C THR A 209 7.43 -1.83 45.26
N ALA A 210 7.63 -1.62 46.56
CA ALA A 210 8.75 -0.83 47.06
C ALA A 210 10.10 -1.45 46.69
N ALA A 211 10.26 -2.77 46.84
CA ALA A 211 11.46 -3.50 46.44
C ALA A 211 11.73 -3.35 44.93
N ALA A 212 10.70 -3.50 44.10
CA ALA A 212 10.79 -3.36 42.65
C ALA A 212 11.29 -1.99 42.24
N MET A 213 10.71 -0.93 42.79
CA MET A 213 11.07 0.46 42.49
C MET A 213 12.45 0.82 43.04
N ALA A 214 12.81 0.34 44.24
CA ALA A 214 14.14 0.54 44.82
C ALA A 214 15.23 -0.17 44.00
N ALA A 215 15.05 -1.44 43.65
CA ALA A 215 15.98 -2.19 42.81
C ALA A 215 16.11 -1.56 41.41
N SER A 216 14.98 -1.19 40.79
CA SER A 216 14.97 -0.53 39.48
C SER A 216 15.69 0.82 39.52
N SER A 217 15.56 1.59 40.61
CA SER A 217 16.30 2.85 40.78
C SER A 217 17.81 2.67 40.67
N MET A 218 18.36 1.56 41.18
CA MET A 218 19.78 1.24 41.07
C MET A 218 20.18 0.96 39.61
N VAL A 219 19.33 0.28 38.85
CA VAL A 219 19.58 -0.04 37.44
C VAL A 219 19.57 1.21 36.56
N PHE A 220 18.65 2.14 36.83
CA PHE A 220 18.52 3.40 36.10
C PHE A 220 19.51 4.48 36.54
N ARG A 221 20.03 4.44 37.78
CA ARG A 221 20.94 5.45 38.33
C ARG A 221 22.05 5.89 37.35
N PRO A 222 22.74 4.97 36.62
CA PRO A 222 23.82 5.37 35.72
C PRO A 222 23.35 6.05 34.41
N THR A 223 22.09 5.89 34.02
CA THR A 223 21.57 6.34 32.71
C THR A 223 20.46 7.39 32.82
N ASP A 224 19.75 7.43 33.94
CA ASP A 224 18.64 8.36 34.22
C ASP A 224 18.48 8.53 35.74
N ALA A 225 19.30 9.40 36.33
CA ALA A 225 19.31 9.63 37.78
C ALA A 225 18.01 10.27 38.29
N ALA A 226 17.38 11.15 37.49
CA ALA A 226 16.13 11.81 37.87
C ALA A 226 14.97 10.81 37.98
N TYR A 227 14.87 9.88 37.02
CA TYR A 227 13.91 8.80 37.11
C TYR A 227 14.21 7.85 38.27
N ALA A 228 15.49 7.53 38.51
CA ALA A 228 15.89 6.74 39.67
C ALA A 228 15.47 7.40 41.00
N ASP A 229 15.60 8.72 41.14
CA ASP A 229 15.13 9.46 42.33
C ASP A 229 13.61 9.42 42.46
N LYS A 230 12.88 9.55 41.35
CA LYS A 230 11.42 9.40 41.34
C LYS A 230 10.99 8.02 41.85
N LEU A 231 11.60 6.95 41.33
CA LEU A 231 11.30 5.58 41.78
C LEU A 231 11.61 5.39 43.25
N LEU A 232 12.75 5.90 43.71
CA LEU A 232 13.15 5.80 45.11
C LEU A 232 12.20 6.57 46.05
N GLY A 233 11.65 7.70 45.61
CA GLY A 233 10.63 8.44 46.36
C GLY A 233 9.36 7.62 46.59
N HIS A 234 8.83 6.99 45.53
CA HIS A 234 7.68 6.08 45.63
C HIS A 234 8.00 4.85 46.49
N ALA A 235 9.17 4.24 46.31
CA ALA A 235 9.59 3.07 47.08
C ALA A 235 9.59 3.32 48.60
N LYS A 236 10.11 4.47 49.03
CA LYS A 236 10.13 4.86 50.45
C LYS A 236 8.71 5.00 51.01
N GLN A 237 7.81 5.65 50.28
CA GLN A 237 6.42 5.84 50.69
C GLN A 237 5.68 4.51 50.80
N LEU A 238 5.79 3.66 49.78
CA LEU A 238 5.17 2.33 49.76
C LEU A 238 5.69 1.42 50.87
N TYR A 239 6.99 1.45 51.14
CA TYR A 239 7.55 0.68 52.25
C TYR A 239 7.07 1.20 53.61
N THR A 240 7.00 2.52 53.80
CA THR A 240 6.41 3.09 55.02
C THR A 240 4.95 2.68 55.18
N PHE A 241 4.16 2.69 54.09
CA PHE A 241 2.78 2.21 54.11
C PHE A 241 2.71 0.73 54.50
N ALA A 242 3.51 -0.13 53.87
CA ALA A 242 3.59 -1.56 54.17
C ALA A 242 3.93 -1.84 55.64
N ASP A 243 4.93 -1.13 56.18
CA ASP A 243 5.39 -1.30 57.55
C ASP A 243 4.38 -0.80 58.59
N THR A 244 3.53 0.17 58.22
CA THR A 244 2.54 0.79 59.09
C THR A 244 1.22 -0.01 59.13
N VAL A 245 0.74 -0.51 58.00
CA VAL A 245 -0.56 -1.19 57.89
C VAL A 245 -0.36 -2.66 57.47
N ARG A 246 0.08 -3.45 58.45
CA ARG A 246 0.52 -4.85 58.28
C ARG A 246 -0.64 -5.83 58.14
N LYS A 247 -1.07 -6.06 56.90
CA LYS A 247 -2.08 -7.05 56.51
C LYS A 247 -1.75 -7.61 55.12
N SER A 248 -2.12 -8.86 54.84
CA SER A 248 -1.94 -9.42 53.49
C SER A 248 -2.91 -8.79 52.49
N TYR A 249 -2.44 -8.48 51.28
CA TYR A 249 -3.22 -7.72 50.30
C TYR A 249 -4.45 -8.47 49.79
N HIS A 250 -4.40 -9.80 49.72
CA HIS A 250 -5.51 -10.62 49.22
C HIS A 250 -6.74 -10.55 50.14
N GLU A 251 -6.59 -10.10 51.39
CA GLU A 251 -7.73 -9.83 52.28
C GLU A 251 -8.44 -8.51 51.95
N CYS A 252 -7.85 -7.67 51.10
CA CYS A 252 -8.38 -6.40 50.63
C CYS A 252 -8.81 -6.48 49.17
N ILE A 253 -7.92 -7.00 48.32
CA ILE A 253 -8.21 -7.36 46.94
C ILE A 253 -8.60 -8.83 46.92
N THR A 254 -9.83 -9.12 47.34
CA THR A 254 -10.31 -10.49 47.55
C THR A 254 -10.34 -11.33 46.28
N ASP A 255 -10.50 -10.68 45.12
CA ASP A 255 -10.43 -11.34 43.81
C ASP A 255 -9.11 -12.09 43.59
N ALA A 256 -7.99 -11.56 44.09
CA ALA A 256 -6.68 -12.18 43.96
C ALA A 256 -6.52 -13.50 44.73
N THR A 257 -7.42 -13.81 45.67
CA THR A 257 -7.31 -14.99 46.57
C THR A 257 -7.27 -16.32 45.82
N ASN A 258 -7.91 -16.41 44.66
CA ASN A 258 -7.95 -17.65 43.87
C ASN A 258 -6.78 -17.77 42.88
N PHE A 259 -5.92 -16.74 42.80
CA PHE A 259 -4.84 -16.67 41.80
C PHE A 259 -3.48 -16.46 42.49
N TYR A 260 -3.31 -15.32 43.14
CA TYR A 260 -2.07 -14.87 43.76
C TYR A 260 -2.24 -14.58 45.25
N ARG A 261 -2.85 -15.52 45.97
CA ARG A 261 -2.95 -15.43 47.43
C ARG A 261 -1.57 -15.28 48.07
N SER A 262 -1.42 -14.34 49.00
CA SER A 262 -0.26 -14.31 49.88
C SER A 262 -0.34 -15.48 50.86
N TRP A 263 0.47 -16.51 50.63
CA TRP A 263 0.56 -17.73 51.43
C TRP A 263 1.62 -17.61 52.53
N SER A 264 2.75 -16.95 52.26
CA SER A 264 3.81 -16.69 53.25
C SER A 264 3.46 -15.57 54.23
N GLY A 265 2.47 -14.74 53.92
CA GLY A 265 2.19 -13.50 54.64
C GLY A 265 2.93 -12.32 54.02
N TYR A 266 3.30 -11.34 54.84
CA TYR A 266 4.00 -10.12 54.41
C TYR A 266 5.39 -9.94 55.05
N GLN A 267 5.77 -10.86 55.95
CA GLN A 267 6.95 -10.69 56.79
C GLN A 267 8.23 -10.72 55.94
N ASP A 268 8.25 -11.58 54.92
CA ASP A 268 9.37 -11.66 54.01
C ASP A 268 9.47 -10.44 53.08
N GLU A 269 8.37 -9.80 52.68
CA GLU A 269 8.38 -8.53 51.95
C GLU A 269 8.89 -7.36 52.78
N LEU A 270 8.62 -7.35 54.09
CA LEU A 270 9.17 -6.31 54.98
C LEU A 270 10.70 -6.40 55.07
N VAL A 271 11.25 -7.62 55.12
CA VAL A 271 12.70 -7.85 55.07
C VAL A 271 13.24 -7.49 53.69
N TRP A 272 12.60 -7.98 52.63
CA TRP A 272 12.98 -7.81 51.25
C TRP A 272 13.01 -6.34 50.81
N GLY A 273 11.92 -5.60 51.06
CA GLY A 273 11.82 -4.18 50.76
C GLY A 273 12.86 -3.34 51.52
N ALA A 274 13.12 -3.67 52.79
CA ALA A 274 14.16 -3.01 53.57
C ALA A 274 15.57 -3.26 53.01
N ILE A 275 15.89 -4.50 52.61
CA ILE A 275 17.17 -4.81 51.97
C ILE A 275 17.36 -3.96 50.71
N TRP A 276 16.35 -3.88 49.85
CA TRP A 276 16.44 -3.11 48.60
C TRP A 276 16.54 -1.61 48.83
N LEU A 277 15.78 -1.07 49.78
CA LEU A 277 15.90 0.34 50.16
C LEU A 277 17.27 0.65 50.76
N TYR A 278 17.82 -0.21 51.63
CA TYR A 278 19.19 -0.06 52.12
C TYR A 278 20.19 -0.03 50.96
N ARG A 279 20.11 -0.99 50.04
CA ARG A 279 21.01 -1.06 48.88
C ARG A 279 20.91 0.17 47.98
N ALA A 280 19.71 0.72 47.79
CA ALA A 280 19.48 1.88 46.94
C ALA A 280 19.84 3.23 47.60
N THR A 281 19.83 3.31 48.93
CA THR A 281 20.00 4.57 49.68
C THR A 281 21.29 4.67 50.48
N GLY A 282 21.85 3.54 50.91
CA GLY A 282 22.91 3.48 51.93
C GLY A 282 22.44 3.80 53.35
N ASP A 283 21.14 4.00 53.58
CA ASP A 283 20.59 4.35 54.90
C ASP A 283 20.55 3.11 55.81
N ALA A 284 21.43 3.11 56.82
CA ALA A 284 21.61 2.01 57.76
C ALA A 284 20.34 1.66 58.56
N SER A 285 19.36 2.58 58.66
CA SER A 285 18.09 2.28 59.32
C SER A 285 17.30 1.18 58.60
N TYR A 286 17.38 1.12 57.26
CA TYR A 286 16.75 0.03 56.50
C TYR A 286 17.48 -1.30 56.69
N LEU A 287 18.81 -1.31 56.81
CA LEU A 287 19.53 -2.55 57.13
C LEU A 287 19.13 -3.06 58.52
N ALA A 288 19.13 -2.18 59.53
CA ALA A 288 18.70 -2.53 60.88
C ALA A 288 17.25 -3.06 60.90
N LYS A 289 16.36 -2.42 60.12
CA LYS A 289 14.99 -2.89 59.92
C LYS A 289 14.95 -4.29 59.31
N ALA A 290 15.66 -4.53 58.21
CA ALA A 290 15.74 -5.85 57.57
C ALA A 290 16.21 -6.93 58.55
N GLU A 291 17.26 -6.66 59.33
CA GLU A 291 17.77 -7.63 60.30
C GLU A 291 16.78 -7.90 61.44
N SER A 292 16.03 -6.89 61.90
CA SER A 292 15.02 -7.06 62.94
C SER A 292 13.79 -7.85 62.47
N GLU A 293 13.32 -7.57 61.25
CA GLU A 293 12.18 -8.27 60.65
C GLU A 293 12.58 -9.69 60.21
N TYR A 294 13.87 -9.95 59.97
CA TYR A 294 14.37 -11.27 59.59
C TYR A 294 14.10 -12.33 60.65
N ASP A 295 14.28 -11.97 61.92
CA ASP A 295 14.14 -12.94 63.00
C ASP A 295 12.68 -13.44 63.13
N LEU A 296 11.71 -12.68 62.60
CA LEU A 296 10.28 -13.00 62.52
C LEU A 296 9.90 -13.86 61.30
N LEU A 297 10.82 -14.12 60.35
CA LEU A 297 10.56 -14.97 59.18
C LEU A 297 10.10 -16.37 59.57
N GLY A 298 9.39 -17.02 58.65
CA GLY A 298 8.88 -18.38 58.81
C GLY A 298 9.98 -19.42 59.09
N ASN A 299 9.60 -20.43 59.88
CA ASN A 299 10.45 -21.58 60.16
C ASN A 299 9.88 -22.82 59.46
N GLU A 300 10.71 -23.83 59.24
CA GLU A 300 10.23 -25.18 58.94
C GLU A 300 9.32 -25.66 60.07
N ASN A 301 8.24 -26.36 59.69
CA ASN A 301 7.20 -26.82 60.60
C ASN A 301 7.79 -27.55 61.83
N GLN A 302 7.36 -27.17 63.02
CA GLN A 302 7.79 -27.73 64.31
C GLN A 302 9.30 -27.59 64.61
N THR A 303 9.99 -26.62 63.99
CA THR A 303 11.40 -26.32 64.27
C THR A 303 11.63 -24.82 64.51
N THR A 304 12.82 -24.48 64.99
CA THR A 304 13.34 -23.10 65.03
C THR A 304 14.20 -22.76 63.80
N THR A 305 14.30 -23.68 62.83
CA THR A 305 15.12 -23.51 61.63
C THR A 305 14.34 -22.72 60.60
N LYS A 306 14.93 -21.65 60.07
CA LYS A 306 14.32 -20.88 58.97
C LYS A 306 13.97 -21.79 57.80
N SER A 307 12.82 -21.55 57.18
CA SER A 307 12.30 -22.39 56.08
C SER A 307 13.33 -22.53 54.97
N TYR A 308 13.57 -23.76 54.51
CA TYR A 308 14.64 -24.09 53.55
C TYR A 308 14.20 -25.13 52.50
N LYS A 309 12.97 -25.66 52.58
CA LYS A 309 12.48 -26.70 51.65
C LYS A 309 11.65 -26.18 50.47
N TRP A 310 11.42 -24.87 50.40
CA TRP A 310 10.82 -24.19 49.25
C TRP A 310 11.87 -23.34 48.53
N THR A 311 11.47 -22.32 47.76
CA THR A 311 12.38 -21.40 47.08
C THR A 311 11.80 -20.00 46.95
N ILE A 312 12.63 -19.07 46.49
CA ILE A 312 12.21 -17.72 46.13
C ILE A 312 11.21 -17.76 44.96
N ALA A 313 10.08 -17.10 45.15
CA ALA A 313 9.04 -16.91 44.14
C ALA A 313 8.25 -15.63 44.43
N TRP A 314 7.23 -15.35 43.62
CA TRP A 314 6.37 -14.19 43.78
C TRP A 314 5.64 -14.11 45.12
N ASP A 315 5.55 -15.22 45.87
CA ASP A 315 4.94 -15.26 47.20
C ASP A 315 5.99 -15.10 48.29
N ASN A 316 7.10 -15.84 48.25
CA ASN A 316 8.04 -15.91 49.36
C ASN A 316 9.48 -15.49 48.98
N LYS A 317 10.00 -14.42 49.59
CA LYS A 317 11.33 -13.83 49.31
C LYS A 317 12.37 -14.09 50.40
N GLN A 318 12.03 -14.81 51.46
CA GLN A 318 12.96 -15.07 52.57
C GLN A 318 14.28 -15.70 52.08
N TYR A 319 14.21 -16.57 51.08
CA TYR A 319 15.37 -17.23 50.49
C TYR A 319 16.36 -16.24 49.82
N GLY A 320 15.83 -15.22 49.15
CA GLY A 320 16.64 -14.12 48.63
C GLY A 320 17.23 -13.27 49.74
N ALA A 321 16.46 -13.03 50.81
CA ALA A 321 16.94 -12.31 51.98
C ALA A 321 18.10 -13.03 52.69
N TYR A 322 18.11 -14.37 52.74
CA TYR A 322 19.23 -15.16 53.29
C TYR A 322 20.54 -14.79 52.60
N VAL A 323 20.55 -14.85 51.26
CA VAL A 323 21.74 -14.60 50.45
C VAL A 323 22.15 -13.13 50.50
N LEU A 324 21.19 -12.21 50.35
CA LEU A 324 21.50 -10.78 50.36
C LEU A 324 22.01 -10.31 51.73
N LEU A 325 21.42 -10.72 52.84
CA LEU A 325 21.91 -10.33 54.17
C LEU A 325 23.23 -11.01 54.53
N ALA A 326 23.45 -12.27 54.10
CA ALA A 326 24.75 -12.92 54.25
C ALA A 326 25.85 -12.09 53.56
N ARG A 327 25.59 -11.61 52.34
CA ARG A 327 26.53 -10.77 51.59
C ARG A 327 26.71 -9.38 52.19
N LEU A 328 25.63 -8.73 52.62
CA LEU A 328 25.68 -7.37 53.14
C LEU A 328 26.33 -7.27 54.53
N THR A 329 26.24 -8.33 55.34
CA THR A 329 26.65 -8.29 56.75
C THR A 329 27.80 -9.24 57.10
N GLY A 330 28.03 -10.30 56.31
CA GLY A 330 28.96 -11.37 56.63
C GLY A 330 28.56 -12.23 57.84
N LYS A 331 27.35 -12.04 58.40
CA LYS A 331 26.92 -12.76 59.61
C LYS A 331 26.63 -14.23 59.29
N GLN A 332 27.17 -15.11 60.13
CA GLN A 332 27.08 -16.57 59.96
C GLN A 332 25.63 -17.09 59.90
N LYS A 333 24.69 -16.49 60.66
CA LYS A 333 23.28 -16.94 60.68
C LYS A 333 22.64 -16.95 59.29
N TYR A 334 22.87 -15.89 58.51
CA TYR A 334 22.33 -15.75 57.16
C TYR A 334 23.02 -16.71 56.18
N LEU A 335 24.34 -16.87 56.34
CA LEU A 335 25.12 -17.81 55.54
C LEU A 335 24.66 -19.25 55.78
N ASP A 336 24.39 -19.63 57.03
CA ASP A 336 23.89 -20.95 57.39
C ASP A 336 22.50 -21.21 56.79
N ASP A 337 21.60 -20.23 56.84
CA ASP A 337 20.26 -20.34 56.25
C ASP A 337 20.32 -20.46 54.72
N ALA A 338 21.13 -19.64 54.05
CA ALA A 338 21.36 -19.71 52.61
C ALA A 338 21.96 -21.07 52.19
N ASN A 339 23.00 -21.52 52.91
CA ASN A 339 23.67 -22.80 52.65
C ASN A 339 22.73 -23.99 52.86
N ARG A 340 21.89 -23.96 53.91
CA ARG A 340 20.93 -25.03 54.19
C ARG A 340 19.88 -25.15 53.10
N TRP A 341 19.34 -24.04 52.64
CA TRP A 341 18.40 -24.00 51.54
C TRP A 341 19.01 -24.52 50.24
N LEU A 342 20.15 -23.97 49.80
CA LEU A 342 20.78 -24.42 48.55
C LEU A 342 21.32 -25.86 48.65
N ASP A 343 21.71 -26.33 49.82
CA ASP A 343 22.02 -27.75 50.04
C ASP A 343 20.80 -28.65 49.87
N TYR A 344 19.63 -28.28 50.41
CA TYR A 344 18.40 -29.06 50.20
C TYR A 344 18.06 -29.22 48.72
N TRP A 345 18.31 -28.16 47.93
CA TRP A 345 18.12 -28.17 46.47
C TRP A 345 19.17 -28.96 45.70
N THR A 346 20.31 -29.28 46.31
CA THR A 346 21.46 -29.90 45.63
C THR A 346 21.78 -31.28 46.17
N VAL A 347 22.39 -31.39 47.36
CA VAL A 347 22.86 -32.64 47.97
C VAL A 347 21.91 -33.20 49.04
N GLY A 348 20.93 -32.41 49.44
CA GLY A 348 20.05 -32.68 50.56
C GLY A 348 20.61 -32.24 51.91
N VAL A 349 19.72 -32.07 52.88
CA VAL A 349 20.01 -31.75 54.28
C VAL A 349 19.25 -32.76 55.13
N ASN A 350 19.95 -33.40 56.08
CA ASN A 350 19.35 -34.36 57.01
C ASN A 350 18.54 -35.48 56.33
N GLY A 351 19.05 -36.01 55.21
CA GLY A 351 18.38 -37.06 54.43
C GLY A 351 17.19 -36.60 53.59
N GLN A 352 16.87 -35.29 53.59
CA GLN A 352 15.81 -34.71 52.78
C GLN A 352 16.39 -33.86 51.64
N ARG A 353 15.81 -33.98 50.46
CA ARG A 353 16.25 -33.29 49.24
C ARG A 353 15.02 -32.96 48.41
N VAL A 354 15.07 -31.87 47.63
CA VAL A 354 14.04 -31.61 46.61
C VAL A 354 13.95 -32.80 45.65
N PRO A 355 12.75 -33.20 45.18
CA PRO A 355 12.62 -34.25 44.19
C PRO A 355 13.41 -33.94 42.90
N TYR A 356 14.04 -34.95 42.32
CA TYR A 356 14.72 -34.85 41.03
C TYR A 356 14.15 -35.85 40.05
N SER A 357 13.92 -35.43 38.81
CA SER A 357 13.59 -36.33 37.72
C SER A 357 14.80 -37.19 37.31
N PRO A 358 14.60 -38.34 36.64
CA PRO A 358 15.69 -39.10 36.04
C PRO A 358 16.56 -38.27 35.09
N GLY A 359 15.95 -37.33 34.37
CA GLY A 359 16.63 -36.37 33.52
C GLY A 359 17.44 -35.31 34.27
N GLY A 360 17.29 -35.17 35.59
CA GLY A 360 18.09 -34.26 36.41
C GLY A 360 17.48 -32.88 36.64
N MET A 361 16.18 -32.70 36.39
CA MET A 361 15.44 -31.49 36.80
C MET A 361 15.06 -31.58 38.28
N ALA A 362 15.27 -30.49 39.02
CA ALA A 362 14.70 -30.31 40.35
C ALA A 362 13.22 -29.93 40.24
N VAL A 363 12.33 -30.77 40.76
CA VAL A 363 10.87 -30.60 40.67
C VAL A 363 10.32 -30.33 42.06
N LEU A 364 10.10 -29.06 42.37
CA LEU A 364 9.59 -28.63 43.67
C LEU A 364 8.08 -28.88 43.83
N ASP A 365 7.33 -28.53 42.79
CA ASP A 365 5.88 -28.57 42.75
C ASP A 365 5.38 -28.75 41.32
N SER A 366 4.11 -29.10 41.18
CA SER A 366 3.46 -29.33 39.89
C SER A 366 3.32 -28.08 39.02
N TRP A 367 3.05 -26.92 39.61
CA TRP A 367 2.83 -25.67 38.87
C TRP A 367 4.12 -24.88 38.70
N GLY A 368 4.51 -24.60 37.45
CA GLY A 368 5.69 -23.78 37.19
C GLY A 368 6.98 -24.39 37.74
N ALA A 369 7.16 -25.69 37.55
CA ALA A 369 8.31 -26.42 38.07
C ALA A 369 9.64 -25.83 37.55
N LEU A 370 9.71 -25.46 36.26
CA LEU A 370 10.88 -24.80 35.67
C LEU A 370 11.11 -23.38 36.18
N ARG A 371 10.04 -22.65 36.54
CA ARG A 371 10.16 -21.34 37.21
C ARG A 371 10.88 -21.48 38.54
N TYR A 372 10.50 -22.45 39.37
CA TYR A 372 11.15 -22.65 40.66
C TYR A 372 12.63 -23.05 40.51
N ALA A 373 12.93 -23.99 39.62
CA ALA A 373 14.31 -24.39 39.33
C ALA A 373 15.15 -23.21 38.81
N SER A 374 14.58 -22.37 37.94
CA SER A 374 15.26 -21.18 37.39
C SER A 374 15.50 -20.10 38.43
N ASN A 375 14.52 -19.84 39.31
CA ASN A 375 14.65 -18.91 40.42
C ASN A 375 15.77 -19.34 41.39
N THR A 376 15.78 -20.62 41.79
CA THR A 376 16.86 -21.17 42.62
C THR A 376 18.20 -21.07 41.89
N SER A 377 18.25 -21.33 40.59
CA SER A 377 19.48 -21.27 39.79
C SER A 377 20.12 -19.89 39.78
N PHE A 378 19.33 -18.83 39.58
CA PHE A 378 19.82 -17.47 39.64
C PHE A 378 20.46 -17.15 41.00
N VAL A 379 19.76 -17.46 42.10
CA VAL A 379 20.25 -17.16 43.44
C VAL A 379 21.45 -18.05 43.83
N ALA A 380 21.48 -19.31 43.35
CA ALA A 380 22.62 -20.20 43.52
C ALA A 380 23.89 -19.68 42.83
N LEU A 381 23.78 -19.11 41.62
CA LEU A 381 24.90 -18.46 40.92
C LEU A 381 25.43 -17.29 41.74
N LEU A 382 24.53 -16.41 42.19
CA LEU A 382 24.91 -15.24 42.99
C LEU A 382 25.57 -15.62 44.30
N HIS A 383 24.98 -16.54 45.05
CA HIS A 383 25.55 -17.00 46.31
C HIS A 383 26.90 -17.66 46.08
N GLY A 384 26.99 -18.57 45.11
CA GLY A 384 28.23 -19.27 44.75
C GLY A 384 29.38 -18.33 44.38
N ASP A 385 29.10 -17.22 43.69
CA ASP A 385 30.11 -16.23 43.31
C ASP A 385 30.74 -15.52 44.52
N HIS A 386 30.03 -15.50 45.65
CA HIS A 386 30.47 -14.86 46.89
C HIS A 386 30.94 -15.84 47.98
N LEU A 387 30.94 -17.15 47.70
CA LEU A 387 31.44 -18.15 48.64
C LEU A 387 32.96 -18.33 48.57
N THR A 388 33.55 -18.52 49.74
CA THR A 388 34.95 -18.97 49.90
C THR A 388 35.07 -20.50 49.93
N ASP A 389 34.02 -21.22 50.32
CA ASP A 389 33.96 -22.68 50.25
C ASP A 389 33.89 -23.14 48.77
N ALA A 390 35.01 -23.64 48.27
CA ALA A 390 35.15 -24.09 46.89
C ALA A 390 34.19 -25.25 46.53
N THR A 391 33.86 -26.11 47.48
CA THR A 391 32.96 -27.26 47.25
C THR A 391 31.53 -26.79 47.05
N ARG A 392 31.05 -25.91 47.94
CA ARG A 392 29.71 -25.31 47.82
C ARG A 392 29.60 -24.41 46.60
N LYS A 393 30.64 -23.62 46.33
CA LYS A 393 30.70 -22.78 45.12
C LYS A 393 30.52 -23.60 43.85
N ALA A 394 31.32 -24.65 43.66
CA ALA A 394 31.21 -25.52 42.49
C ALA A 394 29.81 -26.17 42.41
N ARG A 395 29.33 -26.74 43.54
CA ARG A 395 28.01 -27.37 43.63
C ARG A 395 26.87 -26.43 43.18
N TYR A 396 26.86 -25.19 43.66
CA TYR A 396 25.78 -24.24 43.37
C TYR A 396 25.86 -23.72 41.92
N GLN A 397 27.07 -23.49 41.40
CA GLN A 397 27.27 -23.13 40.00
C GLN A 397 26.88 -24.26 39.05
N ASP A 398 27.27 -25.50 39.34
CA ASP A 398 26.93 -26.68 38.53
C ASP A 398 25.43 -26.98 38.56
N PHE A 399 24.79 -26.85 39.72
CA PHE A 399 23.33 -26.96 39.83
C PHE A 399 22.63 -25.96 38.92
N ALA A 400 22.99 -24.68 39.01
CA ALA A 400 22.35 -23.64 38.23
C ALA A 400 22.55 -23.84 36.72
N LEU A 401 23.77 -24.16 36.30
CA LEU A 401 24.07 -24.48 34.91
C LEU A 401 23.24 -25.68 34.43
N ARG A 402 23.15 -26.75 35.24
CA ARG A 402 22.37 -27.95 34.91
C ARG A 402 20.89 -27.64 34.73
N GLN A 403 20.28 -26.89 35.65
CA GLN A 403 18.85 -26.60 35.60
C GLN A 403 18.49 -25.67 34.43
N ILE A 404 19.30 -24.63 34.16
CA ILE A 404 19.06 -23.76 33.00
C ILE A 404 19.29 -24.54 31.70
N ASN A 405 20.33 -25.36 31.60
CA ASN A 405 20.52 -26.22 30.43
C ASN A 405 19.36 -27.20 30.24
N TYR A 406 18.76 -27.73 31.32
CA TYR A 406 17.55 -28.56 31.24
C TYR A 406 16.41 -27.81 30.54
N ALA A 407 16.14 -26.58 30.96
CA ALA A 407 15.12 -25.72 30.36
C ALA A 407 15.42 -25.41 28.88
N LEU A 408 16.70 -25.24 28.53
CA LEU A 408 17.13 -24.90 27.17
C LEU A 408 17.18 -26.10 26.22
N GLY A 409 17.27 -27.33 26.71
CA GLY A 409 17.14 -28.54 25.89
C GLY A 409 17.91 -29.78 26.36
N ASP A 410 18.76 -29.67 27.40
CA ASP A 410 19.53 -30.79 27.96
C ASP A 410 18.67 -31.63 28.91
N ASN A 411 17.74 -32.37 28.31
CA ASN A 411 16.77 -33.22 28.99
C ASN A 411 16.47 -34.47 28.15
N PRO A 412 15.82 -35.50 28.73
CA PRO A 412 15.53 -36.74 28.00
C PRO A 412 14.70 -36.58 26.72
N ARG A 413 13.97 -35.46 26.57
CA ARG A 413 13.21 -35.14 25.37
C ARG A 413 14.06 -34.48 24.27
N ASN A 414 15.31 -34.09 24.57
CA ASN A 414 16.17 -33.29 23.68
C ASN A 414 15.42 -32.08 23.07
N SER A 415 14.56 -31.46 23.88
CA SER A 415 13.60 -30.44 23.46
C SER A 415 13.69 -29.26 24.38
N SER A 416 13.69 -28.04 23.84
CA SER A 416 13.61 -26.84 24.67
C SER A 416 12.25 -26.74 25.37
N TYR A 417 12.22 -26.01 26.49
CA TYR A 417 11.03 -25.54 27.17
C TYR A 417 10.84 -24.01 27.02
N VAL A 418 11.66 -23.37 26.19
CA VAL A 418 11.60 -21.94 25.91
C VAL A 418 11.05 -21.74 24.51
N ILE A 419 9.91 -21.08 24.40
CA ILE A 419 9.16 -20.96 23.14
C ILE A 419 10.01 -20.26 22.08
N GLY A 420 10.09 -20.89 20.90
CA GLY A 420 10.86 -20.38 19.77
C GLY A 420 12.38 -20.40 19.96
N PHE A 421 12.92 -21.08 20.97
CA PHE A 421 14.36 -21.27 21.20
C PHE A 421 14.75 -22.75 21.13
N GLY A 422 15.89 -23.07 20.52
CA GLY A 422 16.41 -24.44 20.50
C GLY A 422 15.55 -25.42 19.70
N ALA A 423 15.88 -26.72 19.80
CA ALA A 423 15.17 -27.76 19.09
C ALA A 423 13.82 -28.07 19.76
N ASN A 424 12.77 -28.30 18.95
CA ASN A 424 11.46 -28.80 19.39
C ASN A 424 10.85 -28.03 20.59
N SER A 425 11.01 -26.70 20.60
CA SER A 425 10.38 -25.84 21.60
C SER A 425 8.85 -25.94 21.57
N PRO A 426 8.14 -25.65 22.68
CA PRO A 426 6.68 -25.63 22.70
C PRO A 426 6.10 -24.68 21.66
N LYS A 427 4.94 -25.04 21.12
CA LYS A 427 4.19 -24.27 20.11
C LYS A 427 2.82 -23.86 20.58
N ASN A 428 2.27 -24.52 21.61
CA ASN A 428 0.91 -24.35 22.06
C ASN A 428 0.86 -23.92 23.54
N PRO A 429 1.44 -22.75 23.90
CA PRO A 429 1.31 -22.24 25.25
C PRO A 429 -0.15 -21.93 25.59
N HIS A 430 -0.50 -22.02 26.87
CA HIS A 430 -1.73 -21.47 27.41
C HIS A 430 -1.64 -19.93 27.39
N HIS A 431 -1.79 -19.30 26.22
CA HIS A 431 -1.67 -17.85 26.08
C HIS A 431 -2.65 -17.30 25.04
N ARG A 432 -3.63 -16.50 25.49
CA ARG A 432 -4.77 -16.03 24.70
C ARG A 432 -4.37 -15.29 23.43
N THR A 433 -3.54 -14.25 23.58
CA THR A 433 -3.18 -13.36 22.45
C THR A 433 -2.24 -14.05 21.47
N ALA A 434 -1.34 -14.91 21.95
CA ALA A 434 -0.45 -15.68 21.06
C ALA A 434 -1.24 -16.74 20.28
N HIS A 435 -2.24 -17.37 20.91
CA HIS A 435 -3.15 -18.28 20.23
C HIS A 435 -3.94 -17.56 19.13
N GLY A 436 -4.43 -16.34 19.38
CA GLY A 436 -5.06 -15.51 18.37
C GLY A 436 -6.44 -16.01 17.92
N SER A 437 -7.21 -16.57 18.86
CA SER A 437 -8.60 -17.02 18.59
C SER A 437 -9.48 -15.84 18.23
N TRP A 438 -10.25 -15.96 17.15
CA TRP A 438 -11.33 -15.02 16.85
C TRP A 438 -12.70 -15.49 17.40
N TRP A 439 -12.74 -16.69 17.97
CA TRP A 439 -13.95 -17.49 18.11
C TRP A 439 -14.41 -17.64 19.57
N ASP A 440 -13.65 -17.08 20.51
CA ASP A 440 -13.81 -17.34 21.96
C ASP A 440 -13.69 -18.84 22.25
N SER A 441 -12.58 -19.43 21.80
CA SER A 441 -12.32 -20.86 21.97
C SER A 441 -10.83 -21.15 22.06
N GLN A 442 -10.46 -21.99 23.03
CA GLN A 442 -9.13 -22.56 23.15
C GLN A 442 -8.77 -23.55 22.04
N THR A 443 -9.72 -24.03 21.25
CA THR A 443 -9.48 -25.04 20.19
C THR A 443 -9.57 -24.47 18.78
N VAL A 444 -9.92 -23.18 18.64
CA VAL A 444 -10.06 -22.51 17.34
C VAL A 444 -9.21 -21.24 17.31
N PRO A 445 -8.21 -21.15 16.42
CA PRO A 445 -7.69 -22.23 15.56
C PRO A 445 -7.06 -23.39 16.34
N GLU A 446 -6.77 -24.50 15.66
CA GLU A 446 -6.05 -25.62 16.29
C GLU A 446 -4.62 -25.20 16.68
N GLU A 447 -3.91 -24.59 15.74
CA GLU A 447 -2.55 -24.10 15.91
C GLU A 447 -2.50 -22.68 16.46
N THR A 448 -1.56 -22.41 17.35
CA THR A 448 -1.22 -21.07 17.82
C THR A 448 -0.71 -20.21 16.66
N ARG A 449 -1.25 -18.99 16.49
CA ARG A 449 -0.95 -18.13 15.34
C ARG A 449 0.35 -17.34 15.46
N HIS A 450 0.83 -17.12 16.68
CA HIS A 450 2.03 -16.35 16.96
C HIS A 450 3.06 -17.13 17.76
N VAL A 451 4.34 -16.85 17.50
CA VAL A 451 5.42 -17.41 18.31
C VAL A 451 5.69 -16.48 19.49
N LEU A 452 5.32 -16.91 20.70
CA LEU A 452 5.59 -16.18 21.94
C LEU A 452 7.05 -16.35 22.38
N TYR A 453 7.98 -15.83 21.57
CA TYR A 453 9.42 -16.02 21.76
C TYR A 453 9.88 -15.75 23.19
N GLY A 454 10.64 -16.69 23.74
CA GLY A 454 11.34 -16.55 25.01
C GLY A 454 10.52 -16.91 26.24
N ALA A 455 9.21 -17.09 26.12
CA ALA A 455 8.39 -17.53 27.24
C ALA A 455 8.85 -18.93 27.72
N LEU A 456 9.10 -19.05 29.02
CA LEU A 456 9.40 -20.31 29.68
C LEU A 456 8.08 -20.95 30.10
N VAL A 457 7.78 -22.15 29.59
CA VAL A 457 6.59 -22.90 30.03
C VAL A 457 6.78 -23.47 31.43
N GLY A 458 5.69 -23.86 32.10
CA GLY A 458 5.76 -24.50 33.42
C GLY A 458 6.65 -25.76 33.47
N GLY A 459 6.63 -26.54 32.39
CA GLY A 459 7.48 -27.73 32.22
C GLY A 459 6.89 -29.00 32.86
N PRO A 460 7.69 -30.07 33.03
CA PRO A 460 7.22 -31.30 33.64
C PRO A 460 6.66 -31.08 35.05
N SER A 461 5.39 -31.44 35.26
CA SER A 461 4.68 -31.25 36.55
C SER A 461 5.00 -32.30 37.61
N SER A 462 5.86 -33.27 37.29
CA SER A 462 6.32 -34.30 38.22
C SER A 462 7.74 -34.75 37.87
N ALA A 463 8.41 -35.41 38.82
CA ALA A 463 9.81 -35.84 38.72
C ALA A 463 10.00 -37.06 37.79
N ASN A 464 9.53 -36.98 36.56
CA ASN A 464 9.59 -38.06 35.55
C ASN A 464 9.91 -37.57 34.12
N ASP A 465 10.20 -36.27 33.94
CA ASP A 465 10.51 -35.63 32.65
C ASP A 465 9.37 -35.64 31.61
N ALA A 466 8.17 -36.09 32.00
CA ALA A 466 7.02 -36.15 31.11
C ALA A 466 6.44 -34.76 30.86
N TYR A 467 6.20 -34.45 29.60
CA TYR A 467 5.62 -33.19 29.15
C TYR A 467 4.86 -33.36 27.84
N SER A 468 3.71 -32.71 27.73
CA SER A 468 2.92 -32.60 26.51
C SER A 468 2.72 -31.13 26.15
N ASP A 469 2.88 -30.78 24.88
CA ASP A 469 2.64 -29.42 24.35
C ASP A 469 1.15 -29.25 24.01
N THR A 470 0.34 -29.02 25.04
CA THR A 470 -1.12 -28.95 24.98
C THR A 470 -1.59 -27.64 25.59
N ARG A 471 -2.20 -26.77 24.78
CA ARG A 471 -2.67 -25.44 25.18
C ARG A 471 -3.65 -25.42 26.36
N SER A 472 -4.50 -26.44 26.49
CA SER A 472 -5.44 -26.53 27.62
C SER A 472 -4.79 -26.99 28.93
N ASP A 473 -3.54 -27.46 28.90
CA ASP A 473 -2.78 -27.83 30.09
C ASP A 473 -2.08 -26.59 30.66
N TYR A 474 -2.81 -25.84 31.47
CA TYR A 474 -2.33 -24.66 32.21
C TYR A 474 -1.36 -25.02 33.36
N VAL A 475 -1.00 -26.29 33.54
CA VAL A 475 0.03 -26.67 34.53
C VAL A 475 1.40 -26.73 33.85
N MET A 476 1.47 -27.45 32.72
CA MET A 476 2.72 -27.63 31.99
C MET A 476 3.00 -26.55 30.94
N ASN A 477 1.95 -25.95 30.35
CA ASN A 477 2.05 -24.99 29.23
C ASN A 477 1.66 -23.56 29.56
N GLU A 478 1.35 -23.26 30.82
CA GLU A 478 1.25 -21.87 31.26
C GLU A 478 2.60 -21.17 31.11
N VAL A 479 2.51 -19.87 30.86
CA VAL A 479 3.64 -18.93 30.77
C VAL A 479 3.28 -17.72 31.63
N ALA A 480 4.24 -17.15 32.33
CA ALA A 480 3.97 -16.00 33.19
C ALA A 480 5.17 -15.07 33.35
N THR A 481 4.90 -13.81 33.70
CA THR A 481 5.95 -12.82 33.96
C THR A 481 6.93 -13.28 35.04
N ASP A 482 6.45 -13.97 36.08
CA ASP A 482 7.31 -14.49 37.15
C ASP A 482 8.09 -15.75 36.72
N TYR A 483 7.60 -16.51 35.74
CA TYR A 483 8.29 -17.70 35.23
C TYR A 483 9.60 -17.31 34.54
N ASN A 484 9.57 -16.22 33.79
CA ASN A 484 10.74 -15.70 33.11
C ASN A 484 11.66 -14.88 34.02
N ALA A 485 11.26 -14.50 35.23
CA ALA A 485 11.98 -13.48 36.00
C ALA A 485 13.36 -13.97 36.48
N GLY A 486 13.39 -15.01 37.34
CA GLY A 486 14.66 -15.62 37.76
C GLY A 486 15.39 -16.31 36.60
N PHE A 487 14.66 -16.83 35.61
CA PHE A 487 15.25 -17.39 34.39
C PHE A 487 16.08 -16.36 33.60
N THR A 488 15.52 -15.17 33.35
CA THR A 488 16.23 -14.06 32.67
C THR A 488 17.49 -13.66 33.42
N SER A 489 17.40 -13.54 34.75
CA SER A 489 18.54 -13.18 35.60
C SER A 489 19.61 -14.27 35.65
N ALA A 490 19.22 -15.56 35.64
CA ALA A 490 20.15 -16.68 35.51
C ALA A 490 20.86 -16.68 34.15
N LEU A 491 20.16 -16.41 33.05
CA LEU A 491 20.74 -16.31 31.72
C LEU A 491 21.79 -15.20 31.63
N ALA A 492 21.50 -14.02 32.20
CA ALA A 492 22.47 -12.93 32.27
C ALA A 492 23.72 -13.33 33.06
N ALA A 493 23.55 -14.02 34.20
CA ALA A 493 24.66 -14.54 34.99
C ALA A 493 25.50 -15.57 34.21
N LEU A 494 24.86 -16.56 33.58
CA LEU A 494 25.56 -17.60 32.80
C LEU A 494 26.27 -17.02 31.59
N LEU A 495 25.71 -16.00 30.95
CA LEU A 495 26.35 -15.30 29.84
C LEU A 495 27.68 -14.67 30.25
N THR A 496 27.80 -14.11 31.46
CA THR A 496 29.09 -13.57 31.95
C THR A 496 30.16 -14.65 32.13
N LYS A 497 29.76 -15.92 32.29
CA LYS A 497 30.63 -17.07 32.54
C LYS A 497 30.96 -17.87 31.29
N HIS A 498 30.00 -17.99 30.37
CA HIS A 498 30.06 -18.91 29.23
C HIS A 498 29.97 -18.24 27.86
N GLY A 499 29.67 -16.93 27.80
CA GLY A 499 29.49 -16.22 26.55
C GLY A 499 28.25 -16.65 25.76
N GLY A 500 28.16 -16.20 24.51
CA GLY A 500 27.01 -16.36 23.63
C GLY A 500 26.90 -15.17 22.69
N THR A 501 26.11 -15.29 21.63
CA THR A 501 25.89 -14.19 20.68
C THR A 501 24.39 -14.10 20.35
N PRO A 502 23.75 -12.94 20.53
CA PRO A 502 22.34 -12.79 20.18
C PRO A 502 22.12 -12.95 18.67
N LEU A 503 20.89 -13.21 18.26
CA LEU A 503 20.53 -13.21 16.84
C LEU A 503 20.56 -11.79 16.29
N ALA A 504 21.18 -11.62 15.11
CA ALA A 504 21.04 -10.40 14.34
C ALA A 504 19.61 -10.31 13.75
N ASN A 505 19.09 -9.08 13.60
CA ASN A 505 17.79 -8.80 12.98
C ASN A 505 16.60 -9.52 13.64
N PHE A 506 16.62 -9.64 14.97
CA PHE A 506 15.55 -10.26 15.74
C PHE A 506 14.77 -9.22 16.57
N PRO A 507 13.43 -9.31 16.66
CA PRO A 507 12.56 -10.28 15.99
C PRO A 507 12.32 -9.95 14.51
N VAL A 508 11.98 -10.97 13.73
CA VAL A 508 11.42 -10.80 12.39
C VAL A 508 9.90 -10.61 12.54
N ALA A 509 9.35 -9.56 11.93
CA ALA A 509 7.92 -9.30 11.95
C ALA A 509 7.17 -10.47 11.29
N GLU A 510 6.19 -11.03 11.99
CA GLU A 510 5.35 -12.10 11.44
C GLU A 510 4.42 -11.57 10.36
N THR A 511 4.13 -12.39 9.36
CA THR A 511 3.15 -12.11 8.32
C THR A 511 1.82 -12.80 8.64
N PRO A 512 0.66 -12.22 8.26
CA PRO A 512 -0.63 -12.87 8.46
C PRO A 512 -0.67 -14.30 7.92
N ASP A 513 -1.18 -15.23 8.73
CA ASP A 513 -1.36 -16.65 8.40
C ASP A 513 -2.52 -16.91 7.41
N ARG A 514 -3.37 -15.90 7.24
CA ARG A 514 -4.57 -15.92 6.38
C ARG A 514 -5.03 -14.50 6.05
N ASP A 515 -6.00 -14.38 5.15
CA ASP A 515 -6.77 -13.14 5.02
C ASP A 515 -7.47 -12.84 6.37
N GLU A 516 -7.08 -11.75 7.02
CA GLU A 516 -7.61 -11.37 8.33
C GLU A 516 -9.07 -10.91 8.25
N LEU A 517 -9.44 -10.23 7.17
CA LEU A 517 -10.77 -9.69 6.93
C LEU A 517 -11.28 -10.22 5.61
N THR A 518 -12.49 -10.76 5.56
CA THR A 518 -13.10 -11.27 4.32
C THR A 518 -14.58 -10.93 4.25
N VAL A 519 -15.13 -10.96 3.03
CA VAL A 519 -16.58 -11.04 2.81
C VAL A 519 -16.88 -12.34 2.09
N GLU A 520 -17.67 -13.20 2.72
CA GLU A 520 -18.18 -14.42 2.10
C GLU A 520 -19.55 -14.14 1.49
N THR A 521 -19.81 -14.67 0.30
CA THR A 521 -21.13 -14.59 -0.33
C THR A 521 -21.67 -15.97 -0.63
N THR A 522 -22.97 -16.14 -0.46
CA THR A 522 -23.74 -17.31 -0.88
C THR A 522 -24.96 -16.83 -1.65
N VAL A 523 -25.14 -17.31 -2.89
CA VAL A 523 -26.39 -17.15 -3.62
C VAL A 523 -27.42 -18.08 -2.99
N MET A 524 -28.40 -17.52 -2.29
CA MET A 524 -29.42 -18.29 -1.58
C MET A 524 -30.48 -18.82 -2.54
N GLN A 525 -30.85 -18.00 -3.52
CA GLN A 525 -31.83 -18.31 -4.55
C GLN A 525 -31.42 -17.61 -5.84
N ALA A 526 -31.24 -18.38 -6.91
CA ALA A 526 -31.17 -17.86 -8.26
C ALA A 526 -32.59 -17.77 -8.81
N GLU A 527 -33.13 -16.57 -8.91
CA GLU A 527 -34.47 -16.33 -9.40
C GLU A 527 -34.44 -15.80 -10.83
N LEU A 528 -35.53 -15.99 -11.57
CA LEU A 528 -35.68 -15.48 -12.94
C LEU A 528 -35.47 -13.95 -13.05
N ARG A 529 -35.68 -13.21 -11.95
CA ARG A 529 -35.72 -11.73 -11.95
C ARG A 529 -34.81 -11.09 -10.90
N GLY A 530 -33.90 -11.85 -10.30
CA GLY A 530 -32.98 -11.32 -9.30
C GLY A 530 -32.08 -12.35 -8.65
N THR A 531 -31.10 -11.86 -7.90
CA THR A 531 -30.16 -12.65 -7.11
C THR A 531 -30.41 -12.41 -5.62
N GLY A 532 -30.86 -13.45 -4.92
CA GLY A 532 -30.92 -13.44 -3.45
C GLY A 532 -29.57 -13.79 -2.85
N LEU A 533 -29.00 -12.90 -2.04
CA LEU A 533 -27.65 -13.00 -1.51
C LEU A 533 -27.66 -13.06 0.01
N LYS A 534 -26.82 -13.94 0.54
CA LYS A 534 -26.31 -13.90 1.91
C LYS A 534 -24.85 -13.48 1.85
N ALA A 535 -24.52 -12.36 2.47
CA ALA A 535 -23.14 -11.90 2.63
C ALA A 535 -22.75 -11.91 4.11
N ILE A 536 -21.54 -12.38 4.42
CA ILE A 536 -21.01 -12.38 5.78
C ILE A 536 -19.63 -11.72 5.78
N ILE A 537 -19.48 -10.64 6.55
CA ILE A 537 -18.16 -10.11 6.91
C ILE A 537 -17.57 -11.04 7.97
N TYR A 538 -16.31 -11.45 7.82
CA TYR A 538 -15.54 -12.11 8.87
C TYR A 538 -14.34 -11.25 9.26
N ASN A 539 -14.11 -11.10 10.56
CA ASN A 539 -12.93 -10.49 11.16
C ASN A 539 -12.19 -11.53 11.99
N ARG A 540 -11.07 -12.03 11.45
CA ARG A 540 -10.15 -12.99 12.08
C ARG A 540 -8.76 -12.35 12.26
N SER A 541 -8.71 -11.03 12.45
CA SER A 541 -7.46 -10.30 12.62
C SER A 541 -6.67 -10.77 13.84
N ALA A 542 -5.33 -10.74 13.71
CA ALA A 542 -4.37 -11.04 14.76
C ALA A 542 -3.00 -10.35 14.57
N TYR A 543 -2.80 -9.53 13.53
CA TYR A 543 -1.54 -8.84 13.24
C TYR A 543 -1.64 -7.30 13.16
N PRO A 544 -2.02 -6.60 14.26
CA PRO A 544 -2.61 -7.13 15.48
C PRO A 544 -4.12 -7.38 15.30
N ALA A 545 -4.71 -8.06 16.29
CA ALA A 545 -6.16 -8.15 16.40
C ALA A 545 -6.77 -6.74 16.52
N ARG A 546 -7.90 -6.51 15.85
CA ARG A 546 -8.54 -5.18 15.81
C ARG A 546 -10.03 -5.29 15.55
N ALA A 547 -10.79 -4.39 16.16
CA ALA A 547 -12.20 -4.24 15.88
C ALA A 547 -12.42 -3.48 14.56
N LEU A 548 -13.46 -3.85 13.82
CA LEU A 548 -14.03 -3.06 12.73
C LEU A 548 -15.31 -2.40 13.25
N THR A 549 -15.37 -1.06 13.21
CA THR A 549 -16.52 -0.29 13.73
C THR A 549 -17.22 0.55 12.66
N ASP A 550 -16.62 0.65 11.47
CA ASP A 550 -17.05 1.45 10.33
C ASP A 550 -16.99 0.66 9.01
N ALA A 551 -17.15 -0.65 9.10
CA ALA A 551 -17.05 -1.55 7.96
C ALA A 551 -18.13 -1.24 6.91
N LYS A 552 -17.76 -1.25 5.63
CA LYS A 552 -18.71 -1.24 4.51
C LYS A 552 -18.29 -2.27 3.48
N PHE A 553 -19.23 -2.93 2.81
CA PHE A 553 -18.89 -3.72 1.62
C PHE A 553 -19.82 -3.40 0.46
N ARG A 554 -19.34 -3.65 -0.76
CA ARG A 554 -20.08 -3.38 -1.99
C ARG A 554 -20.25 -4.63 -2.83
N TYR A 555 -21.48 -4.91 -3.25
CA TYR A 555 -21.79 -5.94 -4.23
C TYR A 555 -22.13 -5.27 -5.55
N TYR A 556 -21.28 -5.46 -6.56
CA TYR A 556 -21.40 -4.89 -7.90
C TYR A 556 -22.15 -5.83 -8.84
N PHE A 557 -23.02 -5.26 -9.65
CA PHE A 557 -23.87 -5.97 -10.61
C PHE A 557 -24.13 -5.10 -11.85
N ARG A 558 -24.66 -5.68 -12.93
CA ARG A 558 -25.03 -4.96 -14.14
C ARG A 558 -26.55 -4.87 -14.30
N ALA A 559 -27.04 -3.70 -14.66
CA ALA A 559 -28.47 -3.46 -14.89
C ALA A 559 -28.81 -3.69 -16.37
N GLU A 560 -29.85 -4.47 -16.64
CA GLU A 560 -30.27 -4.83 -17.99
C GLU A 560 -31.24 -3.79 -18.58
N GLY A 561 -30.79 -3.08 -19.61
CA GLY A 561 -31.58 -2.11 -20.34
C GLY A 561 -32.07 -0.94 -19.46
N ALA A 562 -33.32 -0.51 -19.67
CA ALA A 562 -33.90 0.64 -18.96
C ALA A 562 -34.75 0.26 -17.74
N THR A 563 -34.79 -1.02 -17.37
CA THR A 563 -35.65 -1.49 -16.28
C THR A 563 -35.11 -1.01 -14.92
N PRO A 564 -35.94 -0.44 -14.04
CA PRO A 564 -35.47 0.00 -12.72
C PRO A 564 -34.93 -1.15 -11.87
N VAL A 565 -33.79 -0.91 -11.21
CA VAL A 565 -33.22 -1.82 -10.22
C VAL A 565 -34.08 -1.83 -8.95
N VAL A 566 -34.33 -3.02 -8.41
CA VAL A 566 -35.01 -3.25 -7.13
C VAL A 566 -34.04 -3.91 -6.16
N VAL A 567 -33.93 -3.33 -4.96
CA VAL A 567 -33.18 -3.91 -3.84
C VAL A 567 -34.15 -4.23 -2.71
N THR A 568 -34.26 -5.50 -2.36
CA THR A 568 -35.14 -5.95 -1.27
C THR A 568 -34.30 -6.30 -0.04
N PRO A 569 -34.52 -5.61 1.10
CA PRO A 569 -33.86 -5.95 2.35
C PRO A 569 -34.22 -7.37 2.81
N GLY A 570 -33.27 -8.03 3.49
CA GLY A 570 -33.42 -9.37 4.06
C GLY A 570 -33.00 -9.42 5.53
N TYR A 571 -32.77 -10.64 6.03
CA TYR A 571 -32.28 -10.89 7.38
C TYR A 571 -30.91 -10.22 7.65
N THR A 572 -30.68 -9.80 8.89
CA THR A 572 -29.38 -9.28 9.34
C THR A 572 -29.09 -9.70 10.78
N GLN A 573 -27.81 -9.86 11.11
CA GLN A 573 -27.30 -10.03 12.48
C GLN A 573 -27.09 -8.69 13.24
N GLY A 574 -27.22 -7.55 12.56
CA GLY A 574 -27.06 -6.24 13.18
C GLY A 574 -27.03 -5.11 12.17
N CYS A 575 -26.13 -5.17 11.19
CA CYS A 575 -25.99 -4.09 10.21
C CYS A 575 -27.26 -3.89 9.38
N PRO A 576 -27.64 -2.66 9.04
CA PRO A 576 -28.78 -2.40 8.17
C PRO A 576 -28.67 -3.15 6.85
N SER A 577 -29.72 -3.91 6.51
CA SER A 577 -29.83 -4.52 5.18
C SER A 577 -30.17 -3.42 4.15
N PRO A 578 -29.51 -3.40 2.98
CA PRO A 578 -29.65 -2.33 2.01
C PRO A 578 -31.03 -2.37 1.33
N SER A 579 -31.57 -1.19 1.03
CA SER A 579 -32.84 -0.99 0.31
C SER A 579 -32.70 -0.23 -1.01
N THR A 580 -31.47 0.18 -1.35
CA THR A 580 -31.17 0.97 -2.55
C THR A 580 -29.87 0.51 -3.19
N ALA A 581 -29.72 0.78 -4.49
CA ALA A 581 -28.49 0.61 -5.24
C ALA A 581 -28.00 1.96 -5.76
N ARG A 582 -26.70 2.05 -6.07
CA ARG A 582 -26.05 3.24 -6.62
C ARG A 582 -25.44 2.91 -7.98
N GLN A 583 -25.67 3.77 -8.96
CA GLN A 583 -25.06 3.66 -10.28
C GLN A 583 -23.61 4.14 -10.22
N VAL A 584 -22.70 3.35 -10.76
CA VAL A 584 -21.29 3.74 -10.95
C VAL A 584 -21.15 4.47 -12.28
N SER A 585 -21.49 3.78 -13.37
CA SER A 585 -21.38 4.28 -14.74
C SER A 585 -22.10 3.32 -15.70
N GLY A 586 -22.87 3.85 -16.65
CA GLY A 586 -23.56 3.02 -17.63
C GLY A 586 -24.45 1.97 -16.97
N ASP A 587 -24.24 0.71 -17.30
CA ASP A 587 -24.93 -0.45 -16.74
C ASP A 587 -24.35 -0.93 -15.41
N LEU A 588 -23.23 -0.40 -14.91
CA LEU A 588 -22.59 -0.86 -13.67
C LEU A 588 -23.20 -0.18 -12.43
N TRP A 589 -23.68 -1.00 -11.51
CA TRP A 589 -24.27 -0.58 -10.23
C TRP A 589 -23.64 -1.32 -9.06
N TYR A 590 -23.86 -0.83 -7.84
CA TYR A 590 -23.58 -1.58 -6.63
C TYR A 590 -24.64 -1.38 -5.56
N VAL A 591 -24.78 -2.39 -4.71
CA VAL A 591 -25.40 -2.27 -3.40
C VAL A 591 -24.29 -2.10 -2.36
N GLU A 592 -24.46 -1.15 -1.44
CA GLU A 592 -23.54 -0.95 -0.31
C GLU A 592 -24.24 -1.33 0.99
N VAL A 593 -23.58 -2.17 1.77
CA VAL A 593 -23.95 -2.46 3.14
C VAL A 593 -23.05 -1.64 4.05
N ASP A 594 -23.66 -0.81 4.88
CA ASP A 594 -22.98 0.08 5.82
C ASP A 594 -23.14 -0.45 7.25
N CYS A 595 -22.06 -0.97 7.81
CA CYS A 595 -22.00 -1.46 9.18
C CYS A 595 -21.49 -0.40 10.17
N THR A 596 -21.45 0.88 9.80
CA THR A 596 -20.98 1.94 10.69
C THR A 596 -21.79 1.98 11.99
N GLY A 597 -21.08 1.97 13.12
CA GLY A 597 -21.68 1.91 14.46
C GLY A 597 -21.85 0.49 15.02
N HIS A 598 -21.58 -0.55 14.22
CA HIS A 598 -21.57 -1.94 14.67
C HIS A 598 -20.13 -2.44 14.80
N THR A 599 -19.84 -3.17 15.88
CA THR A 599 -18.51 -3.74 16.13
C THR A 599 -18.43 -5.17 15.62
N ILE A 600 -17.47 -5.43 14.73
CA ILE A 600 -17.09 -6.76 14.26
C ILE A 600 -15.64 -6.99 14.68
N ALA A 601 -15.40 -7.89 15.64
CA ALA A 601 -14.09 -8.08 16.27
C ALA A 601 -13.80 -9.56 16.51
N PRO A 602 -12.53 -10.01 16.49
CA PRO A 602 -12.15 -11.40 16.77
C PRO A 602 -12.34 -11.75 18.27
N ALA A 603 -13.59 -11.74 18.73
CA ALA A 603 -13.95 -11.77 20.15
C ALA A 603 -15.07 -12.77 20.47
N GLY A 604 -15.41 -13.67 19.54
CA GLY A 604 -16.43 -14.69 19.75
C GLY A 604 -17.13 -15.14 18.48
N GLN A 605 -17.80 -16.28 18.57
CA GLN A 605 -18.62 -16.90 17.52
C GLN A 605 -19.50 -15.94 16.72
N SER A 606 -20.21 -15.04 17.41
CA SER A 606 -21.08 -14.06 16.76
C SER A 606 -20.37 -12.74 16.49
N GLN A 607 -19.45 -12.35 17.39
CA GLN A 607 -18.78 -11.04 17.39
C GLN A 607 -17.80 -10.89 16.23
N HIS A 608 -17.19 -11.99 15.78
CA HIS A 608 -16.21 -11.96 14.69
C HIS A 608 -16.83 -11.95 13.30
N ARG A 609 -18.15 -11.98 13.19
CA ARG A 609 -18.84 -12.02 11.90
C ARG A 609 -20.09 -11.18 11.89
N MET A 610 -20.54 -10.85 10.68
CA MET A 610 -21.77 -10.09 10.50
C MET A 610 -22.45 -10.51 9.20
N GLU A 611 -23.57 -11.22 9.34
CA GLU A 611 -24.41 -11.63 8.23
C GLU A 611 -25.41 -10.53 7.85
N VAL A 612 -25.50 -10.25 6.55
CA VAL A 612 -26.50 -9.39 5.93
C VAL A 612 -27.01 -10.08 4.66
N GLN A 613 -28.33 -10.28 4.60
CA GLN A 613 -29.02 -10.80 3.44
C GLN A 613 -29.75 -9.68 2.72
N PHE A 614 -29.77 -9.73 1.40
CA PHE A 614 -30.52 -8.82 0.54
C PHE A 614 -30.72 -9.45 -0.84
N LYS A 615 -31.62 -8.87 -1.63
CA LYS A 615 -31.84 -9.27 -3.01
C LYS A 615 -31.64 -8.08 -3.94
N VAL A 616 -30.97 -8.30 -5.05
CA VAL A 616 -30.88 -7.36 -6.19
C VAL A 616 -31.62 -7.94 -7.37
N GLY A 617 -32.36 -7.13 -8.10
CA GLY A 617 -33.11 -7.61 -9.25
C GLY A 617 -33.92 -6.52 -9.94
N VAL A 618 -34.98 -6.94 -10.62
CA VAL A 618 -35.88 -6.08 -11.41
C VAL A 618 -37.35 -6.40 -11.09
N PRO A 619 -38.29 -5.47 -11.36
CA PRO A 619 -39.72 -5.72 -11.24
C PRO A 619 -40.22 -6.77 -12.25
N GLU A 620 -41.50 -7.12 -12.12
CA GLU A 620 -42.18 -7.98 -13.08
C GLU A 620 -42.13 -7.43 -14.51
N GLY A 621 -41.80 -8.29 -15.48
CA GLY A 621 -41.58 -7.92 -16.88
C GLY A 621 -40.15 -7.53 -17.26
N GLY A 622 -39.24 -7.38 -16.28
CA GLY A 622 -37.81 -7.13 -16.52
C GLY A 622 -36.98 -8.38 -16.79
N THR A 623 -35.81 -8.19 -17.40
CA THR A 623 -34.77 -9.22 -17.60
C THR A 623 -33.66 -9.06 -16.56
N TRP A 624 -33.14 -10.18 -16.06
CA TRP A 624 -32.03 -10.22 -15.09
C TRP A 624 -31.04 -11.31 -15.51
N ASP A 625 -29.77 -10.94 -15.68
CA ASP A 625 -28.68 -11.87 -15.95
C ASP A 625 -27.59 -11.72 -14.89
N PRO A 626 -27.53 -12.60 -13.87
CA PRO A 626 -26.49 -12.50 -12.86
C PRO A 626 -25.11 -12.95 -13.36
N THR A 627 -25.00 -13.55 -14.54
CA THR A 627 -23.72 -14.13 -15.01
C THR A 627 -22.72 -13.07 -15.48
N ASN A 628 -23.18 -11.85 -15.74
CA ASN A 628 -22.35 -10.70 -16.12
C ASN A 628 -22.04 -9.76 -14.93
N ASP A 629 -22.61 -10.03 -13.74
CA ASP A 629 -22.40 -9.27 -12.52
C ASP A 629 -20.97 -9.46 -11.99
N PRO A 630 -20.19 -8.37 -11.79
CA PRO A 630 -18.82 -8.51 -11.31
C PRO A 630 -18.67 -9.22 -9.97
N SER A 631 -19.63 -9.03 -9.05
CA SER A 631 -19.60 -9.65 -7.73
C SER A 631 -20.33 -10.99 -7.65
N TYR A 632 -20.96 -11.47 -8.73
CA TYR A 632 -21.67 -12.74 -8.68
C TYR A 632 -20.72 -13.93 -8.67
N SER A 633 -21.01 -14.89 -7.79
CA SER A 633 -20.29 -16.16 -7.68
C SER A 633 -21.28 -17.28 -7.41
N THR A 634 -21.19 -18.36 -8.17
CA THR A 634 -21.96 -19.58 -7.93
C THR A 634 -21.38 -20.42 -6.79
N VAL A 635 -20.12 -20.18 -6.41
CA VAL A 635 -19.43 -20.86 -5.32
C VAL A 635 -19.59 -20.05 -4.04
N ALA A 636 -20.18 -20.67 -3.01
CA ALA A 636 -20.27 -20.09 -1.68
C ALA A 636 -18.89 -20.01 -1.01
N GLY A 637 -18.59 -18.88 -0.36
CA GLY A 637 -17.33 -18.66 0.36
C GLY A 637 -16.75 -17.27 0.13
N PRO A 638 -15.46 -17.04 0.48
CA PRO A 638 -14.81 -15.74 0.30
C PRO A 638 -14.85 -15.28 -1.15
N ASN A 639 -15.49 -14.14 -1.40
CA ASN A 639 -15.65 -13.57 -2.73
C ASN A 639 -14.89 -12.26 -2.87
N ARG A 640 -13.67 -12.31 -3.45
CA ARG A 640 -12.80 -11.14 -3.59
C ARG A 640 -13.41 -10.02 -4.46
N ASN A 641 -14.46 -10.30 -5.23
CA ASN A 641 -15.14 -9.28 -6.02
C ASN A 641 -16.18 -8.50 -5.22
N VAL A 642 -16.30 -8.75 -3.90
CA VAL A 642 -17.11 -7.96 -2.97
C VAL A 642 -16.15 -7.21 -2.04
N PRO A 643 -15.66 -6.02 -2.44
CA PRO A 643 -14.66 -5.31 -1.66
C PRO A 643 -15.22 -4.84 -0.32
N LEU A 644 -14.39 -4.96 0.71
CA LEU A 644 -14.63 -4.50 2.07
C LEU A 644 -13.80 -3.25 2.33
N TYR A 645 -14.39 -2.29 3.03
CA TYR A 645 -13.81 -1.00 3.37
C TYR A 645 -13.90 -0.78 4.88
N ALA A 646 -12.90 -0.09 5.43
CA ALA A 646 -12.88 0.43 6.80
C ALA A 646 -12.20 1.81 6.77
N GLY A 647 -12.74 2.80 7.46
CA GLY A 647 -12.28 4.20 7.38
C GLY A 647 -12.30 4.78 5.97
N GLY A 648 -13.23 4.32 5.11
CA GLY A 648 -13.29 4.68 3.68
C GLY A 648 -12.18 4.07 2.80
N ARG A 649 -11.23 3.32 3.39
CA ARG A 649 -10.17 2.63 2.66
C ARG A 649 -10.56 1.19 2.38
N ARG A 650 -10.33 0.69 1.16
CA ARG A 650 -10.48 -0.73 0.84
C ARG A 650 -9.47 -1.56 1.64
N VAL A 651 -9.96 -2.48 2.46
CA VAL A 651 -9.16 -3.36 3.32
C VAL A 651 -9.13 -4.80 2.82
N TRP A 652 -10.08 -5.19 1.98
CA TRP A 652 -10.09 -6.50 1.32
C TRP A 652 -10.88 -6.47 0.00
N GLY A 653 -10.59 -7.42 -0.88
CA GLY A 653 -11.23 -7.55 -2.20
C GLY A 653 -10.79 -6.49 -3.22
N VAL A 654 -11.45 -6.51 -4.37
CA VAL A 654 -11.19 -5.64 -5.52
C VAL A 654 -12.48 -5.03 -6.00
N GLU A 655 -12.41 -3.79 -6.49
CA GLU A 655 -13.50 -3.20 -7.25
C GLU A 655 -13.42 -3.68 -8.70
N PRO A 656 -14.54 -3.72 -9.44
CA PRO A 656 -14.50 -3.95 -10.88
C PRO A 656 -13.57 -2.93 -11.53
N GLY A 657 -12.64 -3.40 -12.37
CA GLY A 657 -11.79 -2.50 -13.16
C GLY A 657 -12.61 -1.66 -14.13
N ALA A 658 -12.03 -0.56 -14.64
CA ALA A 658 -12.53 0.03 -15.88
C ALA A 658 -12.59 -1.09 -16.95
N PRO A 659 -13.64 -1.15 -17.79
CA PRO A 659 -13.75 -2.19 -18.80
C PRO A 659 -12.43 -2.26 -19.57
N THR A 660 -11.80 -3.43 -19.58
CA THR A 660 -10.61 -3.65 -20.42
C THR A 660 -11.01 -3.35 -21.85
N PRO A 661 -10.31 -2.46 -22.58
CA PRO A 661 -10.60 -2.22 -23.98
C PRO A 661 -10.58 -3.55 -24.73
N ASP A 662 -11.56 -3.78 -25.59
CA ASP A 662 -11.52 -4.93 -26.48
C ASP A 662 -10.24 -4.84 -27.32
N THR A 663 -9.43 -5.90 -27.29
CA THR A 663 -8.16 -6.02 -28.03
C THR A 663 -8.24 -7.08 -29.11
N THR A 664 -9.38 -7.76 -29.24
CA THR A 664 -9.58 -8.82 -30.23
C THR A 664 -9.96 -8.16 -31.54
N ALA A 665 -9.18 -8.37 -32.59
CA ALA A 665 -9.52 -7.86 -33.91
C ALA A 665 -10.58 -8.74 -34.59
N PRO A 666 -11.45 -8.15 -35.45
CA PRO A 666 -12.37 -8.92 -36.28
C PRO A 666 -11.66 -9.96 -37.15
N THR A 667 -12.39 -10.99 -37.59
CA THR A 667 -11.88 -11.93 -38.60
C THR A 667 -11.58 -11.23 -39.92
N ALA A 668 -10.59 -11.71 -40.69
CA ALA A 668 -10.26 -11.13 -41.99
C ALA A 668 -11.47 -11.22 -42.94
N PRO A 669 -11.83 -10.15 -43.67
CA PRO A 669 -12.88 -10.20 -44.67
C PRO A 669 -12.58 -11.26 -45.74
N GLY A 670 -13.63 -11.80 -46.36
CA GLY A 670 -13.45 -12.65 -47.55
C GLY A 670 -12.73 -11.90 -48.68
N ARG A 671 -12.09 -12.64 -49.59
CA ARG A 671 -11.51 -12.04 -50.81
C ARG A 671 -12.62 -11.28 -51.56
N PRO A 672 -12.43 -10.00 -51.91
CA PRO A 672 -13.44 -9.25 -52.65
C PRO A 672 -13.74 -9.88 -54.02
N THR A 673 -14.96 -9.67 -54.49
CA THR A 673 -15.41 -9.97 -55.85
C THR A 673 -15.84 -8.66 -56.53
N ALA A 674 -15.62 -8.57 -57.84
CA ALA A 674 -15.97 -7.40 -58.63
C ALA A 674 -17.24 -7.62 -59.44
N SER A 675 -18.06 -6.58 -59.51
CA SER A 675 -19.27 -6.49 -60.33
C SER A 675 -19.41 -5.05 -60.85
N ALA A 676 -20.30 -4.83 -61.83
CA ALA A 676 -20.53 -3.50 -62.42
C ALA A 676 -19.23 -2.78 -62.82
N VAL A 677 -18.30 -3.51 -63.46
CA VAL A 677 -17.04 -2.94 -63.96
C VAL A 677 -17.34 -2.04 -65.16
N THR A 678 -16.95 -0.78 -65.06
CA THR A 678 -17.13 0.27 -66.08
C THR A 678 -15.76 0.86 -66.45
N PRO A 679 -15.69 1.76 -67.44
CA PRO A 679 -14.43 2.45 -67.77
C PRO A 679 -13.91 3.33 -66.62
N SER A 680 -14.74 3.65 -65.62
CA SER A 680 -14.35 4.57 -64.53
C SER A 680 -14.69 4.10 -63.11
N GLY A 681 -15.05 2.83 -62.93
CA GLY A 681 -15.42 2.32 -61.62
C GLY A 681 -15.73 0.82 -61.57
N VAL A 682 -15.83 0.30 -60.35
CA VAL A 682 -16.17 -1.10 -60.04
C VAL A 682 -16.92 -1.16 -58.71
N THR A 683 -17.88 -2.07 -58.59
CA THR A 683 -18.49 -2.41 -57.30
C THR A 683 -17.84 -3.67 -56.74
N LEU A 684 -17.27 -3.54 -55.54
CA LEU A 684 -16.64 -4.62 -54.79
C LEU A 684 -17.62 -5.17 -53.74
N SER A 685 -17.68 -6.49 -53.58
CA SER A 685 -18.42 -7.16 -52.50
C SER A 685 -17.60 -8.27 -51.87
N TRP A 686 -17.78 -8.57 -50.59
CA TRP A 686 -17.01 -9.61 -49.88
C TRP A 686 -17.86 -10.32 -48.82
N ALA A 687 -17.38 -11.48 -48.35
CA ALA A 687 -17.98 -12.13 -47.18
C ALA A 687 -17.69 -11.30 -45.92
N ALA A 688 -18.72 -11.02 -45.13
CA ALA A 688 -18.64 -10.20 -43.92
C ALA A 688 -17.74 -10.84 -42.85
N SER A 689 -17.02 -10.00 -42.12
CA SER A 689 -16.24 -10.40 -40.94
C SER A 689 -17.14 -10.62 -39.72
N THR A 690 -16.64 -11.38 -38.77
CA THR A 690 -17.28 -11.64 -37.47
C THR A 690 -16.36 -11.22 -36.34
N ASP A 691 -16.93 -10.74 -35.24
CA ASP A 691 -16.21 -10.34 -34.05
C ASP A 691 -17.08 -10.58 -32.81
N SER A 692 -16.47 -10.78 -31.64
CA SER A 692 -17.18 -11.03 -30.37
C SER A 692 -17.96 -9.82 -29.84
N VAL A 693 -17.54 -8.60 -30.19
CA VAL A 693 -18.17 -7.32 -29.80
C VAL A 693 -18.81 -6.62 -31.00
N GLY A 694 -18.52 -7.09 -32.21
CA GLY A 694 -19.25 -6.76 -33.44
C GLY A 694 -18.45 -5.88 -34.40
N VAL A 695 -18.64 -6.09 -35.69
CA VAL A 695 -17.95 -5.35 -36.76
C VAL A 695 -18.70 -4.06 -37.07
N THR A 696 -18.04 -2.91 -37.00
CA THR A 696 -18.64 -1.59 -37.21
C THR A 696 -18.43 -1.06 -38.62
N GLY A 697 -17.48 -1.61 -39.37
CA GLY A 697 -17.32 -1.34 -40.79
C GLY A 697 -16.05 -1.93 -41.39
N TYR A 698 -15.74 -1.48 -42.60
CA TYR A 698 -14.61 -1.92 -43.40
C TYR A 698 -13.84 -0.72 -43.92
N ASP A 699 -12.57 -0.91 -44.23
CA ASP A 699 -11.72 0.00 -44.99
C ASP A 699 -11.28 -0.72 -46.26
N VAL A 700 -11.57 -0.12 -47.43
CA VAL A 700 -11.23 -0.65 -48.74
C VAL A 700 -10.01 0.08 -49.27
N TYR A 701 -8.95 -0.67 -49.56
CA TYR A 701 -7.69 -0.14 -50.06
C TYR A 701 -7.49 -0.53 -51.51
N ARG A 702 -6.85 0.36 -52.25
CA ARG A 702 -6.31 0.13 -53.59
C ARG A 702 -4.79 0.11 -53.50
N GLU A 703 -4.18 -0.96 -53.99
CA GLU A 703 -2.72 -1.06 -54.03
C GLU A 703 -2.13 -0.02 -55.00
N ALA A 704 -1.11 0.71 -54.55
CA ALA A 704 -0.51 1.80 -55.33
C ALA A 704 1.01 1.94 -55.07
N GLY A 705 1.74 0.83 -55.21
CA GLY A 705 3.20 0.82 -55.09
C GLY A 705 3.67 0.87 -53.62
N ALA A 706 4.43 1.89 -53.23
CA ALA A 706 5.02 1.98 -51.89
C ALA A 706 4.03 2.35 -50.77
N THR A 707 2.84 2.85 -51.13
CA THR A 707 1.78 3.22 -50.19
C THR A 707 0.40 2.94 -50.78
N ASP A 708 -0.36 2.09 -50.13
CA ASP A 708 -1.72 1.77 -50.53
C ASP A 708 -2.67 2.94 -50.25
N VAL A 709 -3.66 3.14 -51.12
CA VAL A 709 -4.60 4.26 -51.05
C VAL A 709 -5.93 3.76 -50.48
N LEU A 710 -6.37 4.32 -49.35
CA LEU A 710 -7.73 4.10 -48.84
C LEU A 710 -8.74 4.72 -49.81
N VAL A 711 -9.57 3.90 -50.45
CA VAL A 711 -10.58 4.36 -51.42
C VAL A 711 -11.98 4.52 -50.81
N GLY A 712 -12.20 4.00 -49.60
CA GLY A 712 -13.39 4.29 -48.80
C GLY A 712 -13.56 3.38 -47.59
N SER A 713 -14.54 3.71 -46.74
CA SER A 713 -14.80 2.99 -45.49
C SER A 713 -16.30 2.69 -45.28
N PRO A 714 -16.87 1.70 -45.99
CA PRO A 714 -18.29 1.35 -45.86
C PRO A 714 -18.60 0.63 -44.55
N THR A 715 -19.86 0.71 -44.10
CA THR A 715 -20.37 -0.13 -43.00
C THR A 715 -20.94 -1.47 -43.49
N ALA A 716 -21.34 -1.55 -44.76
CA ALA A 716 -21.78 -2.77 -45.41
C ALA A 716 -20.62 -3.53 -46.08
N ALA A 717 -20.78 -4.84 -46.32
CA ALA A 717 -19.80 -5.68 -47.02
C ALA A 717 -19.82 -5.48 -48.55
N THR A 718 -19.97 -4.23 -48.99
CA THR A 718 -19.97 -3.81 -50.40
C THR A 718 -19.53 -2.36 -50.53
N PHE A 719 -18.84 -2.02 -51.62
CA PHE A 719 -18.37 -0.67 -51.90
C PHE A 719 -18.23 -0.39 -53.40
N ALA A 720 -18.76 0.74 -53.86
CA ALA A 720 -18.59 1.22 -55.22
C ALA A 720 -17.37 2.14 -55.32
N VAL A 721 -16.31 1.68 -55.98
CA VAL A 721 -15.11 2.47 -56.29
C VAL A 721 -15.35 3.23 -57.59
N THR A 722 -15.14 4.54 -57.57
CA THR A 722 -15.29 5.43 -58.74
C THR A 722 -13.99 6.19 -59.02
N GLY A 723 -13.90 6.86 -60.17
CA GLY A 723 -12.72 7.65 -60.56
C GLY A 723 -11.53 6.80 -61.04
N LEU A 724 -11.79 5.58 -61.52
CA LEU A 724 -10.78 4.72 -62.14
C LEU A 724 -10.51 5.14 -63.60
N THR A 725 -9.35 4.78 -64.13
CA THR A 725 -8.98 5.03 -65.52
C THR A 725 -9.36 3.82 -66.38
N ALA A 726 -9.91 4.04 -67.57
CA ALA A 726 -10.34 2.98 -68.48
C ALA A 726 -9.17 2.06 -68.88
N SER A 727 -9.49 0.82 -69.24
CA SER A 727 -8.52 -0.22 -69.64
C SER A 727 -7.32 -0.39 -68.68
N THR A 728 -7.46 -0.01 -67.40
CA THR A 728 -6.38 -0.03 -66.40
C THR A 728 -6.69 -1.08 -65.33
N SER A 729 -5.67 -1.84 -64.93
CA SER A 729 -5.79 -2.85 -63.87
C SER A 729 -5.52 -2.23 -62.50
N TYR A 730 -6.41 -2.49 -61.55
CA TYR A 730 -6.33 -2.05 -60.16
C TYR A 730 -6.47 -3.25 -59.22
N ALA A 731 -5.67 -3.32 -58.16
CA ALA A 731 -5.80 -4.32 -57.10
C ALA A 731 -6.44 -3.70 -55.85
N PHE A 732 -7.42 -4.40 -55.26
CA PHE A 732 -8.13 -3.96 -54.07
C PHE A 732 -8.13 -5.02 -52.97
N TYR A 733 -7.96 -4.60 -51.72
CA TYR A 733 -8.13 -5.46 -50.53
C TYR A 733 -8.94 -4.72 -49.46
N VAL A 734 -9.44 -5.47 -48.47
CA VAL A 734 -10.37 -4.96 -47.46
C VAL A 734 -9.89 -5.35 -46.07
N VAL A 735 -10.02 -4.42 -45.11
CA VAL A 735 -9.75 -4.62 -43.68
C VAL A 735 -11.04 -4.33 -42.91
N ALA A 736 -11.42 -5.19 -41.96
CA ALA A 736 -12.55 -4.94 -41.07
C ALA A 736 -12.10 -4.19 -39.81
N LYS A 737 -13.03 -3.44 -39.21
CA LYS A 737 -12.85 -2.74 -37.93
C LYS A 737 -14.05 -2.94 -37.01
N ASP A 738 -13.79 -2.98 -35.71
CA ASP A 738 -14.80 -3.03 -34.65
C ASP A 738 -15.02 -1.65 -33.99
N ALA A 739 -15.82 -1.60 -32.93
CA ALA A 739 -16.11 -0.36 -32.18
C ALA A 739 -14.93 0.11 -31.32
N ALA A 740 -14.01 -0.79 -30.97
CA ALA A 740 -12.81 -0.50 -30.18
C ALA A 740 -11.63 -0.01 -31.03
N GLY A 741 -11.74 -0.11 -32.36
CA GLY A 741 -10.73 0.32 -33.31
C GLY A 741 -9.72 -0.77 -33.68
N ASN A 742 -9.94 -2.03 -33.29
CA ASN A 742 -9.08 -3.14 -33.71
C ASN A 742 -9.29 -3.41 -35.19
N ARG A 743 -8.21 -3.74 -35.90
CA ARG A 743 -8.21 -3.96 -37.35
C ARG A 743 -7.87 -5.41 -37.66
N SER A 744 -8.68 -6.04 -38.50
CA SER A 744 -8.41 -7.41 -38.95
C SER A 744 -7.14 -7.48 -39.80
N ALA A 745 -6.66 -8.70 -40.06
CA ALA A 745 -5.77 -8.91 -41.20
C ALA A 745 -6.49 -8.51 -42.50
N ALA A 746 -5.73 -8.01 -43.48
CA ALA A 746 -6.23 -7.69 -44.81
C ALA A 746 -6.73 -8.96 -45.52
N SER A 747 -7.79 -8.81 -46.31
CA SER A 747 -8.19 -9.85 -47.25
C SER A 747 -7.15 -10.03 -48.37
N ALA A 748 -7.20 -11.17 -49.06
CA ALA A 748 -6.39 -11.35 -50.26
C ALA A 748 -6.80 -10.33 -51.35
N PRO A 749 -5.86 -9.73 -52.09
CA PRO A 749 -6.19 -8.71 -53.08
C PRO A 749 -6.97 -9.28 -54.29
N LEU A 750 -7.83 -8.44 -54.85
CA LEU A 750 -8.54 -8.66 -56.10
C LEU A 750 -8.05 -7.68 -57.17
N SER A 751 -7.46 -8.20 -58.24
CA SER A 751 -7.15 -7.40 -59.43
C SER A 751 -8.36 -7.32 -60.37
N VAL A 752 -8.72 -6.11 -60.78
CA VAL A 752 -9.82 -5.81 -61.71
C VAL A 752 -9.33 -4.85 -62.78
N THR A 753 -9.59 -5.16 -64.05
CA THR A 753 -9.31 -4.26 -65.17
C THR A 753 -10.61 -3.59 -65.60
N THR A 754 -10.67 -2.26 -65.57
CA THR A 754 -11.80 -1.47 -66.06
C THR A 754 -12.04 -1.69 -67.56
N THR A 755 -13.28 -1.58 -68.01
CA THR A 755 -13.64 -1.81 -69.43
C THR A 755 -13.16 -0.69 -70.37
N ASP A 756 -13.17 -0.98 -71.67
CA ASP A 756 -12.79 -0.03 -72.71
C ASP A 756 -13.80 1.13 -72.83
N PRO A 757 -13.35 2.34 -73.22
CA PRO A 757 -14.26 3.48 -73.44
C PRO A 757 -15.17 3.26 -74.67
N PRO A 758 -16.41 3.80 -74.68
CA PRO A 758 -17.30 3.75 -75.84
C PRO A 758 -16.76 4.59 -77.03
N ALA A 759 -17.09 4.18 -78.27
CA ALA A 759 -16.61 4.81 -79.51
C ALA A 759 -17.13 6.25 -79.72
N PRO A 760 -16.31 7.19 -80.25
CA PRO A 760 -16.69 8.59 -80.40
C PRO A 760 -17.53 8.90 -81.65
N ASP A 761 -18.39 9.92 -81.54
CA ASP A 761 -19.14 10.53 -82.66
C ASP A 761 -18.19 11.34 -83.58
N ALA A 762 -18.38 11.25 -84.90
CA ALA A 762 -17.47 11.80 -85.91
C ALA A 762 -18.12 12.80 -86.88
N VAL A 763 -19.41 13.13 -86.67
CA VAL A 763 -20.14 14.10 -87.50
C VAL A 763 -20.01 15.49 -86.87
N ALA A 764 -19.58 16.48 -87.65
CA ALA A 764 -19.43 17.85 -87.16
C ALA A 764 -20.75 18.66 -87.22
N PRO A 765 -20.99 19.61 -86.30
CA PRO A 765 -22.15 20.50 -86.35
C PRO A 765 -22.25 21.36 -87.62
N THR A 766 -23.42 21.96 -87.88
CA THR A 766 -23.57 22.98 -88.94
C THR A 766 -22.87 24.30 -88.58
N ALA A 767 -22.53 25.12 -89.59
CA ALA A 767 -21.91 26.44 -89.37
C ALA A 767 -22.86 27.39 -88.61
N PRO A 768 -22.39 28.17 -87.62
CA PRO A 768 -23.23 29.15 -86.92
C PRO A 768 -23.67 30.30 -87.84
N GLY A 769 -24.72 31.04 -87.46
CA GLY A 769 -25.09 32.28 -88.15
C GLY A 769 -24.01 33.36 -88.06
N GLN A 770 -24.01 34.33 -88.97
CA GLN A 770 -23.08 35.47 -88.91
C GLN A 770 -23.29 36.24 -87.57
N PRO A 771 -22.23 36.46 -86.77
CA PRO A 771 -22.34 37.19 -85.51
C PRO A 771 -22.68 38.66 -85.73
N THR A 772 -23.44 39.22 -84.79
CA THR A 772 -23.81 40.64 -84.71
C THR A 772 -23.23 41.25 -83.45
N ALA A 773 -22.77 42.50 -83.51
CA ALA A 773 -22.09 43.18 -82.40
C ALA A 773 -23.01 44.20 -81.69
N SER A 774 -22.97 44.22 -80.35
CA SER A 774 -23.69 45.15 -79.48
C SER A 774 -22.89 45.48 -78.21
N THR A 775 -23.30 46.48 -77.43
CA THR A 775 -22.69 46.82 -76.12
C THR A 775 -21.17 47.09 -76.22
N ILE A 776 -20.78 47.96 -77.15
CA ILE A 776 -19.38 48.29 -77.42
C ILE A 776 -18.84 49.23 -76.33
N THR A 777 -17.80 48.78 -75.64
CA THR A 777 -17.11 49.52 -74.57
C THR A 777 -15.64 49.74 -74.93
N THR A 778 -14.89 50.33 -74.00
CA THR A 778 -13.49 50.69 -74.21
C THR A 778 -12.54 49.50 -74.27
N GLY A 779 -12.98 48.35 -73.77
CA GLY A 779 -12.20 47.12 -73.72
C GLY A 779 -12.98 45.88 -74.15
N GLY A 780 -14.15 46.03 -74.77
CA GLY A 780 -14.95 44.86 -75.13
C GLY A 780 -16.20 45.14 -75.96
N VAL A 781 -16.78 44.06 -76.47
CA VAL A 781 -17.99 44.02 -77.30
C VAL A 781 -18.77 42.75 -76.99
N THR A 782 -20.10 42.78 -77.06
CA THR A 782 -20.94 41.58 -76.99
C THR A 782 -21.34 41.14 -78.39
N LEU A 783 -21.03 39.88 -78.73
CA LEU A 783 -21.38 39.23 -80.00
C LEU A 783 -22.56 38.27 -79.80
N SER A 784 -23.48 38.20 -80.76
CA SER A 784 -24.60 37.26 -80.76
C SER A 784 -24.87 36.67 -82.15
N TRP A 785 -25.21 35.38 -82.25
CA TRP A 785 -25.42 34.67 -83.53
C TRP A 785 -26.61 33.69 -83.45
N ALA A 786 -26.99 33.12 -84.60
CA ALA A 786 -27.98 32.03 -84.65
C ALA A 786 -27.33 30.67 -84.38
N ALA A 787 -28.06 29.77 -83.69
CA ALA A 787 -27.55 28.47 -83.25
C ALA A 787 -27.28 27.48 -84.41
N SER A 788 -26.28 26.63 -84.23
CA SER A 788 -25.98 25.45 -85.05
C SER A 788 -26.80 24.23 -84.61
N THR A 789 -26.89 23.22 -85.48
CA THR A 789 -27.54 21.93 -85.24
C THR A 789 -26.57 20.78 -85.48
N ASP A 790 -26.77 19.65 -84.78
CA ASP A 790 -25.95 18.45 -84.87
C ASP A 790 -26.78 17.18 -84.55
N ASN A 791 -26.33 15.99 -84.96
CA ASN A 791 -27.04 14.71 -84.74
C ASN A 791 -27.02 14.21 -83.29
N VAL A 792 -25.98 14.54 -82.50
CA VAL A 792 -25.90 14.21 -81.06
C VAL A 792 -26.03 15.46 -80.21
N GLY A 793 -25.71 16.63 -80.76
CA GLY A 793 -26.05 17.92 -80.20
C GLY A 793 -24.83 18.83 -80.04
N VAL A 794 -25.07 20.13 -80.23
CA VAL A 794 -24.04 21.16 -80.07
C VAL A 794 -23.83 21.44 -78.59
N THR A 795 -22.60 21.25 -78.10
CA THR A 795 -22.26 21.50 -76.68
C THR A 795 -21.70 22.89 -76.46
N GLY A 796 -21.24 23.57 -77.52
CA GLY A 796 -20.87 24.97 -77.46
C GLY A 796 -20.36 25.55 -78.77
N TYR A 797 -19.85 26.76 -78.68
CA TYR A 797 -19.27 27.52 -79.79
C TYR A 797 -17.85 27.92 -79.44
N ARG A 798 -17.06 28.28 -80.47
CA ARG A 798 -15.74 28.88 -80.36
C ARG A 798 -15.73 30.14 -81.21
N VAL A 799 -15.51 31.28 -80.59
CA VAL A 799 -15.47 32.59 -81.24
C VAL A 799 -14.02 32.97 -81.47
N TYR A 800 -13.65 33.21 -82.71
CA TYR A 800 -12.31 33.63 -83.10
C TYR A 800 -12.30 35.09 -83.49
N ARG A 801 -11.16 35.74 -83.26
CA ARG A 801 -10.82 37.08 -83.72
C ARG A 801 -9.73 36.96 -84.76
N GLU A 802 -9.95 37.53 -85.94
CA GLU A 802 -8.93 37.54 -86.98
C GLU A 802 -7.70 38.33 -86.54
N ASN A 803 -6.51 37.78 -86.75
CA ASN A 803 -5.26 38.38 -86.28
C ASN A 803 -4.07 38.07 -87.22
N GLY A 804 -4.23 38.39 -88.51
CA GLY A 804 -3.19 38.22 -89.51
C GLY A 804 -2.96 36.75 -89.88
N ALA A 805 -1.74 36.23 -89.66
CA ALA A 805 -1.39 34.86 -90.07
C ALA A 805 -2.03 33.75 -89.21
N THR A 806 -2.55 34.08 -88.02
CA THR A 806 -3.18 33.12 -87.11
C THR A 806 -4.31 33.79 -86.32
N ASP A 807 -5.52 33.26 -86.46
CA ASP A 807 -6.70 33.76 -85.74
C ASP A 807 -6.68 33.37 -84.26
N LEU A 808 -7.14 34.26 -83.40
CA LEU A 808 -7.12 34.10 -81.95
C LEU A 808 -8.49 33.63 -81.44
N LEU A 809 -8.56 32.48 -80.77
CA LEU A 809 -9.78 32.08 -80.05
C LEU A 809 -10.02 33.02 -78.85
N VAL A 810 -11.11 33.80 -78.88
CA VAL A 810 -11.44 34.80 -77.86
C VAL A 810 -12.47 34.33 -76.84
N GLY A 811 -13.15 33.21 -77.08
CA GLY A 811 -13.97 32.56 -76.07
C GLY A 811 -14.74 31.37 -76.63
N SER A 812 -15.24 30.53 -75.72
CA SER A 812 -15.95 29.29 -76.07
C SER A 812 -17.27 29.16 -75.29
N PRO A 813 -18.30 29.95 -75.61
CA PRO A 813 -19.56 29.92 -74.86
C PRO A 813 -20.37 28.66 -75.19
N THR A 814 -21.19 28.21 -74.25
CA THR A 814 -22.19 27.15 -74.50
C THR A 814 -23.49 27.69 -75.11
N GLY A 815 -23.74 29.00 -75.00
CA GLY A 815 -24.87 29.70 -75.63
C GLY A 815 -24.47 30.49 -76.90
N THR A 816 -25.44 31.14 -77.54
CA THR A 816 -25.25 31.86 -78.82
C THR A 816 -24.86 33.34 -78.65
N THR A 817 -24.24 33.68 -77.52
CA THR A 817 -23.79 35.03 -77.19
C THR A 817 -22.48 34.98 -76.42
N LEU A 818 -21.58 35.91 -76.70
CA LEU A 818 -20.31 36.07 -75.98
C LEU A 818 -19.95 37.54 -75.81
N ALA A 819 -19.70 37.94 -74.56
CA ALA A 819 -19.02 39.19 -74.26
C ALA A 819 -17.51 39.00 -74.43
N VAL A 820 -16.94 39.57 -75.49
CA VAL A 820 -15.49 39.60 -75.73
C VAL A 820 -14.92 40.80 -74.98
N THR A 821 -14.00 40.54 -74.06
CA THR A 821 -13.32 41.56 -73.23
C THR A 821 -11.81 41.51 -73.50
N GLY A 822 -11.05 42.48 -72.99
CA GLY A 822 -9.60 42.58 -73.22
C GLY A 822 -9.21 43.11 -74.60
N LEU A 823 -10.15 43.76 -75.30
CA LEU A 823 -9.86 44.47 -76.54
C LEU A 823 -9.15 45.80 -76.23
N THR A 824 -8.25 46.20 -77.11
CA THR A 824 -7.65 47.54 -77.03
C THR A 824 -8.68 48.56 -77.44
N ALA A 825 -8.62 49.73 -76.86
CA ALA A 825 -9.55 50.81 -77.15
C ALA A 825 -9.34 51.49 -78.50
N ALA A 826 -10.41 52.09 -79.02
CA ALA A 826 -10.40 52.81 -80.29
C ALA A 826 -9.81 51.98 -81.45
N ALA A 827 -9.96 50.65 -81.37
CA ALA A 827 -9.36 49.70 -82.30
C ALA A 827 -10.43 48.79 -82.92
N ALA A 828 -10.29 48.52 -84.22
CA ALA A 828 -11.19 47.65 -84.97
C ALA A 828 -10.77 46.18 -84.85
N TYR A 829 -11.76 45.29 -84.71
CA TYR A 829 -11.58 43.85 -84.60
C TYR A 829 -12.62 43.11 -85.44
N THR A 830 -12.18 42.04 -86.10
CA THR A 830 -13.04 41.16 -86.90
C THR A 830 -13.20 39.81 -86.20
N PHE A 831 -14.41 39.27 -86.14
CA PHE A 831 -14.73 38.02 -85.43
C PHE A 831 -15.56 37.05 -86.27
N TYR A 832 -15.35 35.75 -86.11
CA TYR A 832 -16.22 34.68 -86.63
C TYR A 832 -16.42 33.58 -85.58
N VAL A 833 -17.36 32.67 -85.81
CA VAL A 833 -17.76 31.63 -84.83
C VAL A 833 -17.82 30.25 -85.50
N VAL A 834 -17.37 29.22 -84.79
CA VAL A 834 -17.64 27.79 -85.12
C VAL A 834 -18.40 27.12 -83.98
N ALA A 835 -19.10 26.04 -84.26
CA ALA A 835 -19.78 25.19 -83.28
C ALA A 835 -18.97 23.93 -82.97
N VAL A 836 -19.14 23.37 -81.78
CA VAL A 836 -18.47 22.16 -81.30
C VAL A 836 -19.51 21.25 -80.65
N ASP A 837 -19.47 19.96 -80.95
CA ASP A 837 -20.31 18.93 -80.33
C ASP A 837 -19.64 18.29 -79.10
N ALA A 838 -20.27 17.27 -78.52
CA ALA A 838 -19.74 16.55 -77.35
C ALA A 838 -18.48 15.71 -77.68
N ALA A 839 -18.27 15.34 -78.95
CA ALA A 839 -17.14 14.54 -79.40
C ALA A 839 -15.94 15.38 -79.86
N GLY A 840 -16.09 16.71 -79.90
CA GLY A 840 -15.04 17.66 -80.26
C GLY A 840 -14.96 17.97 -81.76
N ASN A 841 -15.93 17.52 -82.56
CA ASN A 841 -16.00 17.86 -83.99
C ASN A 841 -16.33 19.36 -84.14
N ILE A 842 -15.65 20.04 -85.05
CA ILE A 842 -15.76 21.49 -85.25
C ILE A 842 -16.45 21.78 -86.58
N SER A 843 -17.48 22.62 -86.55
CA SER A 843 -18.18 23.04 -87.77
C SER A 843 -17.35 23.98 -88.66
N PRO A 844 -17.73 24.18 -89.94
CA PRO A 844 -17.22 25.29 -90.73
C PRO A 844 -17.48 26.65 -90.05
N ALA A 845 -16.59 27.61 -90.25
CA ALA A 845 -16.71 28.96 -89.71
C ALA A 845 -17.92 29.71 -90.28
N SER A 846 -18.55 30.54 -89.43
CA SER A 846 -19.50 31.56 -89.87
C SER A 846 -18.82 32.66 -90.67
N ALA A 847 -19.59 33.50 -91.36
CA ALA A 847 -19.07 34.74 -91.94
C ALA A 847 -18.61 35.71 -90.83
N SER A 848 -17.59 36.54 -91.10
CA SER A 848 -17.02 37.44 -90.09
C SER A 848 -17.83 38.72 -89.85
N VAL A 849 -17.63 39.37 -88.70
CA VAL A 849 -18.16 40.71 -88.34
C VAL A 849 -17.05 41.61 -87.82
N THR A 850 -16.99 42.86 -88.29
CA THR A 850 -15.99 43.85 -87.83
C THR A 850 -16.61 44.93 -86.94
N VAL A 851 -15.97 45.26 -85.82
CA VAL A 851 -16.43 46.24 -84.83
C VAL A 851 -15.28 47.02 -84.20
N THR A 852 -15.48 48.31 -83.87
CA THR A 852 -14.45 49.19 -83.25
C THR A 852 -14.81 49.53 -81.81
N THR A 853 -13.89 49.34 -80.86
CA THR A 853 -14.06 49.60 -79.41
C THR A 853 -13.98 51.09 -79.03
N SER A 854 -14.53 51.45 -77.87
CA SER A 854 -14.49 52.82 -77.28
C SER A 854 -13.09 53.10 -76.62
N ALA A 855 -12.79 54.24 -75.97
CA ALA A 855 -11.45 54.56 -75.38
C ALA A 855 -11.35 54.51 -73.81
N PRO A 856 -10.33 53.92 -73.13
CA PRO A 856 -10.36 53.49 -71.71
C PRO A 856 -9.64 54.45 -70.73
N PRO A 857 -9.93 54.37 -69.40
CA PRO A 857 -9.17 55.03 -68.32
C PRO A 857 -8.13 54.10 -67.59
N ALA A 858 -7.09 54.64 -66.94
CA ALA A 858 -5.84 53.94 -66.46
C ALA A 858 -5.85 53.27 -65.04
N ALA A 859 -4.97 52.26 -64.78
CA ALA A 859 -4.79 51.43 -63.54
C ALA A 859 -3.51 51.79 -62.70
N GLY A 860 -3.26 51.51 -61.40
CA GLY A 860 -3.91 50.81 -60.26
C GLY A 860 -3.26 51.26 -58.89
N ALA A 861 -3.85 50.95 -57.72
CA ALA A 861 -4.11 52.00 -56.72
C ALA A 861 -3.97 51.70 -55.18
N CYS A 862 -2.99 50.96 -54.64
CA CYS A 862 -2.85 50.93 -53.15
C CYS A 862 -1.45 50.74 -52.54
N ARG A 863 -1.25 51.36 -51.36
CA ARG A 863 -0.09 51.22 -50.47
C ARG A 863 -0.54 50.97 -49.02
N VAL A 864 0.12 50.07 -48.29
CA VAL A 864 -0.17 49.73 -46.88
C VAL A 864 1.07 49.98 -46.02
N ALA A 865 0.89 50.45 -44.78
CA ALA A 865 1.97 50.59 -43.80
C ALA A 865 1.58 49.94 -42.47
N TYR A 866 2.50 49.19 -41.85
CA TYR A 866 2.23 48.40 -40.64
C TYR A 866 3.25 48.70 -39.51
N ALA A 867 2.75 49.14 -38.35
CA ALA A 867 3.57 49.46 -37.19
C ALA A 867 3.04 48.76 -35.93
N THR A 868 3.95 48.37 -35.03
CA THR A 868 3.63 47.66 -33.79
C THR A 868 4.32 48.28 -32.59
N ASN A 869 3.65 48.24 -31.43
CA ASN A 869 4.23 48.50 -30.12
C ASN A 869 3.99 47.25 -29.25
N ASP A 870 5.06 46.67 -28.72
CA ASP A 870 5.05 45.35 -28.09
C ASP A 870 5.40 45.44 -26.60
N TRP A 871 4.76 44.64 -25.76
CA TRP A 871 5.08 44.51 -24.33
C TRP A 871 4.81 43.09 -23.85
N GLY A 872 5.71 42.52 -23.04
CA GLY A 872 5.48 41.20 -22.41
C GLY A 872 4.96 40.14 -23.38
N SER A 873 3.68 39.78 -23.25
CA SER A 873 2.96 38.82 -24.11
C SER A 873 1.84 39.45 -24.96
N GLY A 874 1.82 40.78 -25.10
CA GLY A 874 0.81 41.55 -25.82
C GLY A 874 1.41 42.59 -26.75
N PHE A 875 0.63 43.05 -27.74
CA PHE A 875 1.05 44.13 -28.63
C PHE A 875 -0.15 44.90 -29.18
N THR A 876 0.11 46.11 -29.64
CA THR A 876 -0.82 46.90 -30.45
C THR A 876 -0.25 47.05 -31.84
N ALA A 877 -1.06 46.75 -32.86
CA ALA A 877 -0.74 46.98 -34.27
C ALA A 877 -1.59 48.13 -34.83
N ASN A 878 -0.95 49.04 -35.56
CA ASN A 878 -1.59 50.09 -36.34
C ASN A 878 -1.25 49.91 -37.82
N ILE A 879 -2.28 49.88 -38.67
CA ILE A 879 -2.20 49.67 -40.11
C ILE A 879 -2.79 50.89 -40.82
N THR A 880 -2.06 51.47 -41.76
CA THR A 880 -2.57 52.54 -42.63
C THR A 880 -2.69 52.04 -44.05
N ILE A 881 -3.88 52.12 -44.61
CA ILE A 881 -4.19 51.76 -46.00
C ILE A 881 -4.33 53.06 -46.79
N THR A 882 -3.58 53.21 -47.87
CA THR A 882 -3.60 54.39 -48.75
C THR A 882 -4.05 53.98 -50.14
N ASN A 883 -5.07 54.66 -50.66
CA ASN A 883 -5.45 54.54 -52.05
C ASN A 883 -4.48 55.37 -52.89
N THR A 884 -3.57 54.73 -53.63
CA THR A 884 -2.56 55.43 -54.43
C THR A 884 -2.97 55.63 -55.87
N GLY A 885 -4.17 55.24 -56.26
CA GLY A 885 -4.67 55.48 -57.61
C GLY A 885 -5.70 56.59 -57.66
N THR A 886 -6.32 56.72 -58.82
CA THR A 886 -7.10 57.89 -59.20
C THR A 886 -8.61 57.75 -58.98
N THR A 887 -9.07 56.57 -58.52
CA THR A 887 -10.49 56.29 -58.25
C THR A 887 -10.74 56.01 -56.77
N ALA A 888 -11.79 56.57 -56.20
CA ALA A 888 -12.16 56.29 -54.81
C ALA A 888 -12.50 54.79 -54.63
N ILE A 889 -11.95 54.16 -53.60
CA ILE A 889 -12.28 52.79 -53.19
C ILE A 889 -13.50 52.86 -52.28
N ASN A 890 -14.55 52.11 -52.58
CA ASN A 890 -15.79 52.07 -51.78
C ASN A 890 -15.99 50.66 -51.24
N GLY A 891 -15.75 50.50 -49.94
CA GLY A 891 -15.63 49.21 -49.29
C GLY A 891 -14.25 48.62 -49.56
N TRP A 892 -13.47 48.40 -48.50
CA TRP A 892 -12.16 47.80 -48.61
C TRP A 892 -12.01 46.61 -47.67
N SER A 893 -11.28 45.59 -48.14
CA SER A 893 -10.96 44.37 -47.42
C SER A 893 -9.46 44.14 -47.53
N LEU A 894 -8.76 44.29 -46.41
CA LEU A 894 -7.31 44.11 -46.31
C LEU A 894 -7.01 42.67 -45.84
N GLY A 895 -6.24 41.92 -46.61
CA GLY A 895 -5.76 40.58 -46.25
C GLY A 895 -4.26 40.57 -45.94
N PHE A 896 -3.85 39.88 -44.88
CA PHE A 896 -2.45 39.56 -44.56
C PHE A 896 -2.32 38.32 -43.65
N THR A 897 -1.11 37.79 -43.48
CA THR A 897 -0.86 36.59 -42.66
C THR A 897 0.19 36.87 -41.58
N PHE A 898 -0.05 36.45 -40.34
CA PHE A 898 0.95 36.50 -39.28
C PHE A 898 2.08 35.49 -39.52
N PRO A 899 3.34 35.89 -39.37
CA PRO A 899 4.46 34.97 -39.58
C PRO A 899 4.59 33.90 -38.49
N HIS A 900 4.04 34.12 -37.29
CA HIS A 900 4.12 33.17 -36.17
C HIS A 900 2.73 32.73 -35.68
N SER A 901 2.54 31.42 -35.47
CA SER A 901 1.24 30.82 -35.12
C SER A 901 0.70 31.22 -33.74
N GLY A 902 1.60 31.65 -32.85
CA GLY A 902 1.28 32.19 -31.52
C GLY A 902 0.68 33.60 -31.53
N GLN A 903 0.69 34.34 -32.65
CA GLN A 903 0.10 35.69 -32.74
C GLN A 903 -1.42 35.62 -32.92
N LYS A 904 -2.15 36.33 -32.06
CA LYS A 904 -3.63 36.39 -32.08
C LYS A 904 -4.12 37.83 -32.01
N VAL A 905 -5.07 38.18 -32.87
CA VAL A 905 -5.86 39.42 -32.72
C VAL A 905 -6.84 39.22 -31.57
N SER A 906 -6.81 40.09 -30.57
CA SER A 906 -7.71 40.03 -29.41
C SER A 906 -8.81 41.09 -29.47
N GLN A 907 -8.49 42.32 -29.88
CA GLN A 907 -9.47 43.40 -29.95
C GLN A 907 -9.12 44.41 -31.05
N GLY A 908 -9.92 44.44 -32.11
CA GLY A 908 -9.75 45.38 -33.24
C GLY A 908 -10.58 46.64 -33.12
N TRP A 909 -10.15 47.71 -33.80
CA TRP A 909 -10.92 48.94 -34.00
C TRP A 909 -10.78 49.44 -35.43
N SER A 910 -11.77 50.24 -35.85
CA SER A 910 -11.85 50.85 -37.18
C SER A 910 -11.89 49.86 -38.35
N ALA A 911 -12.00 48.56 -38.09
CA ALA A 911 -12.31 47.52 -39.05
C ALA A 911 -12.95 46.33 -38.33
N THR A 912 -13.67 45.48 -39.06
CA THR A 912 -14.03 44.15 -38.56
C THR A 912 -12.91 43.19 -38.91
N PHE A 913 -12.31 42.57 -37.89
CA PHE A 913 -11.20 41.62 -38.07
C PHE A 913 -11.69 40.18 -37.90
N THR A 914 -11.26 39.31 -38.81
CA THR A 914 -11.41 37.86 -38.70
C THR A 914 -10.04 37.20 -38.82
N GLN A 915 -9.78 36.19 -37.97
CA GLN A 915 -8.53 35.42 -38.01
C GLN A 915 -8.83 33.92 -38.03
N THR A 916 -8.31 33.22 -39.03
CA THR A 916 -8.35 31.76 -39.13
C THR A 916 -6.92 31.24 -39.18
N GLY A 917 -6.48 30.58 -38.11
CA GLY A 917 -5.07 30.20 -37.95
C GLY A 917 -4.18 31.45 -37.85
N ALA A 918 -3.31 31.65 -38.86
CA ALA A 918 -2.44 32.82 -38.97
C ALA A 918 -2.94 33.88 -39.98
N ALA A 919 -3.92 33.55 -40.83
CA ALA A 919 -4.46 34.47 -41.82
C ALA A 919 -5.45 35.45 -41.20
N VAL A 920 -5.33 36.74 -41.52
CA VAL A 920 -6.13 37.83 -40.98
C VAL A 920 -6.77 38.61 -42.13
N THR A 921 -8.07 38.87 -42.02
CA THR A 921 -8.80 39.77 -42.92
C THR A 921 -9.41 40.90 -42.10
N ALA A 922 -9.20 42.14 -42.54
CA ALA A 922 -9.79 43.34 -41.97
C ALA A 922 -10.71 43.99 -42.99
N THR A 923 -11.98 44.19 -42.66
CA THR A 923 -12.96 44.75 -43.59
C THR A 923 -13.47 46.10 -43.07
N SER A 924 -13.63 47.06 -43.98
CA SER A 924 -14.07 48.41 -43.66
C SER A 924 -15.41 48.45 -42.93
N LEU A 925 -15.55 49.38 -41.99
CA LEU A 925 -16.83 49.74 -41.41
C LEU A 925 -17.54 50.76 -42.31
N SER A 926 -18.85 50.94 -42.11
CA SER A 926 -19.67 51.81 -42.95
C SER A 926 -19.14 53.25 -43.08
N TYR A 927 -18.48 53.77 -42.03
CA TYR A 927 -17.98 55.15 -42.00
C TYR A 927 -16.60 55.36 -42.64
N ASN A 928 -15.80 54.30 -42.85
CA ASN A 928 -14.45 54.41 -43.39
C ASN A 928 -14.19 53.53 -44.62
N GLY A 929 -15.24 52.95 -45.18
CA GLY A 929 -15.17 52.17 -46.43
C GLY A 929 -14.86 53.02 -47.65
N ALA A 930 -15.15 54.32 -47.64
CA ALA A 930 -14.82 55.22 -48.75
C ALA A 930 -13.40 55.80 -48.58
N LEU A 931 -12.51 55.50 -49.51
CA LEU A 931 -11.12 55.96 -49.58
C LEU A 931 -10.92 56.70 -50.91
N ALA A 932 -10.96 58.02 -50.90
CA ALA A 932 -10.67 58.82 -52.08
C ALA A 932 -9.22 58.62 -52.59
N PRO A 933 -8.92 58.96 -53.85
CA PRO A 933 -7.56 59.00 -54.39
C PRO A 933 -6.59 59.77 -53.49
N GLY A 934 -5.44 59.18 -53.16
CA GLY A 934 -4.45 59.74 -52.24
C GLY A 934 -4.84 59.72 -50.76
N ALA A 935 -6.08 59.36 -50.42
CA ALA A 935 -6.53 59.30 -49.04
C ALA A 935 -6.06 58.01 -48.36
N SER A 936 -5.87 58.10 -47.05
CA SER A 936 -5.50 56.98 -46.19
C SER A 936 -6.51 56.76 -45.08
N THR A 937 -6.68 55.52 -44.66
CA THR A 937 -7.48 55.13 -43.49
C THR A 937 -6.61 54.31 -42.54
N GLY A 938 -6.71 54.60 -41.26
CA GLY A 938 -5.99 53.92 -40.19
C GLY A 938 -6.90 52.94 -39.47
N ILE A 939 -6.40 51.71 -39.29
CA ILE A 939 -7.07 50.67 -38.52
C ILE A 939 -6.07 50.05 -37.56
N GLY A 940 -6.55 49.41 -36.50
CA GLY A 940 -5.63 48.80 -35.54
C GLY A 940 -6.28 47.73 -34.70
N PHE A 941 -5.44 47.00 -33.99
CA PHE A 941 -5.89 45.98 -33.05
C PHE A 941 -4.86 45.76 -31.94
N ASN A 942 -5.36 45.32 -30.79
CA ASN A 942 -4.56 44.66 -29.78
C ASN A 942 -4.49 43.17 -30.10
N GLY A 943 -3.32 42.59 -29.83
CA GLY A 943 -3.07 41.18 -30.00
C GLY A 943 -2.24 40.61 -28.85
N ALA A 944 -2.23 39.28 -28.76
CA ALA A 944 -1.39 38.53 -27.84
C ALA A 944 -0.43 37.65 -28.63
N HIS A 945 0.75 37.38 -28.07
CA HIS A 945 1.70 36.44 -28.63
C HIS A 945 2.38 35.59 -27.56
N THR A 946 2.70 34.34 -27.91
CA THR A 946 3.56 33.45 -27.11
C THR A 946 4.93 33.35 -27.77
N GLY A 947 5.86 34.22 -27.39
CA GLY A 947 7.24 34.22 -27.88
C GLY A 947 7.67 35.53 -28.52
N SER A 948 7.82 35.54 -29.85
CA SER A 948 8.24 36.73 -30.63
C SER A 948 7.13 37.23 -31.54
N ASN A 949 7.14 38.53 -31.85
CA ASN A 949 6.09 39.21 -32.63
C ASN A 949 6.62 39.81 -33.95
N PRO A 950 6.93 39.00 -34.98
CA PRO A 950 7.36 39.49 -36.28
C PRO A 950 6.22 40.16 -37.07
N LYS A 951 6.55 41.19 -37.88
CA LYS A 951 5.59 41.95 -38.70
C LYS A 951 5.24 41.22 -40.01
N PRO A 952 3.98 41.28 -40.50
CA PRO A 952 3.62 40.81 -41.84
C PRO A 952 4.29 41.63 -42.95
N THR A 953 4.62 41.00 -44.09
CA THR A 953 5.35 41.62 -45.21
C THR A 953 4.57 41.67 -46.53
N SER A 954 3.33 41.18 -46.57
CA SER A 954 2.51 41.15 -47.79
C SER A 954 1.05 41.44 -47.48
N PHE A 955 0.45 42.32 -48.30
CA PHE A 955 -0.91 42.81 -48.13
C PHE A 955 -1.67 42.84 -49.45
N THR A 956 -2.96 42.52 -49.40
CA THR A 956 -3.88 42.70 -50.53
C THR A 956 -5.08 43.55 -50.09
N LEU A 957 -5.53 44.47 -50.96
CA LEU A 957 -6.73 45.27 -50.76
C LEU A 957 -7.76 44.89 -51.83
N ASN A 958 -8.90 44.34 -51.40
CA ASN A 958 -9.92 43.78 -52.29
C ASN A 958 -9.35 42.74 -53.28
N GLY A 959 -8.37 41.95 -52.83
CA GLY A 959 -7.69 40.95 -53.66
C GLY A 959 -6.60 41.49 -54.58
N VAL A 960 -6.40 42.82 -54.65
CA VAL A 960 -5.32 43.44 -55.43
C VAL A 960 -4.09 43.66 -54.54
N ALA A 961 -2.91 43.30 -55.03
CA ALA A 961 -1.67 43.48 -54.30
C ALA A 961 -1.40 44.97 -54.02
N CYS A 962 -1.13 45.30 -52.76
CA CYS A 962 -0.68 46.63 -52.38
C CYS A 962 0.83 46.65 -52.23
N THR A 963 1.40 47.83 -52.42
CA THR A 963 2.79 48.10 -52.01
C THR A 963 2.85 48.21 -50.48
N ALA A 964 3.69 47.40 -49.83
CA ALA A 964 3.81 47.33 -48.36
C ALA A 964 4.86 48.30 -47.78
#